data_AF-A0A0V8EFI7-F1
#
_entry.id   AF-A0A0V8EFI7-F1
#
_cell.length_a   1.000
_cell.length_b   1.000
_cell.length_c   1.000
_cell.angle_alpha   90.00
_cell.angle_beta   90.00
_cell.angle_gamma   90.00
#
_symmetry.space_group_name_H-M   'P 1'
#
loop_
_entity.id
_entity.type
_entity.pdbx_description
1 polymer ?
#
loop_
_entity_poly.entity_id
_entity_poly.type
_entity_poly.pdbx_seq_one_letter_code
_entity_poly.pdbx_strand_id
1 'polypeptide(L)'
;MIEKTYFTGSIEAIFFSNPSNFYKVLLIEIDETNAEYDDFEIVVNGTIGDVVEGDSYTFYGQLTQHPKYGEQLQVSQYEKAVPTSGAGLVKYFSSDKFPGIGKKTAEKIVETFPENTVDSILEAPEKLDGLLTLARKNSFIKRLRENHGMEKVLTKLAEYGLPSKITFQIYELYKEETIEKIEENPYQLVEDVKGVGFKTADKIASSLGIEADSPNRFRAALMHEVNTHSQSTGDTYIEAKNLLEMTIDLLEEARNVEVNPSAVAEEINGLIVDGKVQQEGTKIFENSLYFAEDGIRKSLTALTNRSGKDFADEKLLTVLAEVERDLEITYDDLQKQAIIGAMNQQFFILTGGPGTGKTTIINGFIETYARLHQLDLDPDHYNDDVFPILLAAPTGRASRRMNELTGLPAATIHRHLGLGQDEAEDALGNELSGALLIVDEFSMVDTWLANKLFQAIPGSMKVLLVGDADQLPSVGPGQIFADLLKIPEIPSVKLDKIFRQGDDSTITDLAHHIKDGQLPSDFTAKKPDRSYFEVSANFVPQMVEQIASAWQKRGNNPFELQILAPMYKGMAGINAMNVLLQNLFNPLNDRLEFALGDMKFREGDKVLHLVNDAEANVFNGDLGQIVELIAAKYTDSKQDELVMDFDGQELTYPRAEWYKITLAYAMSIHKSQGSEFSTVIVPMVSSYSRMLERNLLYTAITRAKQSLILLGEERAFAQAVAREGANRKTYLIERFMGENPAAKNLSVEIVSEKVTDKKERSDKEKKPAAPVELQGQIRSVSKKMPAQVEEISLFEDEEIETLDKGSLTEALILSGNFDPLIGLTQQDFAIFNK
;
A
#
# COMPACT_ATOMS: atom_id res chain seq x y z
N MET A 1 36.12 -2.15 -19.78
CA MET A 1 34.82 -2.74 -19.38
C MET A 1 35.07 -4.19 -19.04
N ILE A 2 34.22 -4.82 -18.23
CA ILE A 2 34.20 -6.29 -18.12
C ILE A 2 33.33 -6.78 -19.28
N GLU A 3 33.82 -7.71 -20.08
CA GLU A 3 33.02 -8.31 -21.15
C GLU A 3 31.91 -9.15 -20.52
N LYS A 4 30.65 -8.94 -20.95
CA LYS A 4 29.52 -9.78 -20.51
C LYS A 4 29.71 -11.18 -21.11
N THR A 5 29.42 -12.21 -20.33
CA THR A 5 29.33 -13.58 -20.87
C THR A 5 28.12 -13.66 -21.80
N TYR A 6 28.32 -14.19 -23.01
CA TYR A 6 27.27 -14.34 -24.01
C TYR A 6 27.24 -15.73 -24.64
N PHE A 7 26.07 -16.13 -25.12
CA PHE A 7 25.87 -17.30 -25.96
C PHE A 7 24.94 -16.93 -27.12
N THR A 8 25.40 -17.14 -28.34
CA THR A 8 24.65 -16.99 -29.59
C THR A 8 24.21 -18.38 -30.05
N GLY A 9 22.95 -18.55 -30.44
CA GLY A 9 22.47 -19.88 -30.87
C GLY A 9 21.00 -19.94 -31.30
N SER A 10 20.65 -20.97 -32.08
CA SER A 10 19.25 -21.30 -32.44
C SER A 10 18.48 -21.87 -31.28
N ILE A 11 17.25 -21.40 -31.06
CA ILE A 11 16.35 -21.95 -30.04
C ILE A 11 15.77 -23.28 -30.53
N GLU A 12 16.15 -24.38 -29.91
CA GLU A 12 15.65 -25.73 -30.25
C GLU A 12 14.33 -26.07 -29.55
N ALA A 13 14.12 -25.62 -28.31
CA ALA A 13 12.90 -25.92 -27.54
C ALA A 13 12.61 -24.90 -26.43
N ILE A 14 11.34 -24.54 -26.23
CA ILE A 14 10.87 -23.77 -25.07
C ILE A 14 10.30 -24.74 -24.02
N PHE A 15 11.06 -25.01 -22.96
CA PHE A 15 10.64 -25.90 -21.87
C PHE A 15 9.59 -25.30 -20.93
N PHE A 16 9.61 -23.97 -20.75
CA PHE A 16 8.67 -23.25 -19.91
C PHE A 16 8.47 -21.82 -20.42
N SER A 17 7.25 -21.31 -20.32
CA SER A 17 6.92 -19.92 -20.61
C SER A 17 5.74 -19.46 -19.76
N ASN A 18 5.93 -18.45 -18.90
CA ASN A 18 4.86 -17.80 -18.18
C ASN A 18 4.50 -16.46 -18.87
N PRO A 19 3.30 -16.31 -19.46
CA PRO A 19 2.91 -15.10 -20.19
C PRO A 19 2.67 -13.89 -19.28
N SER A 20 2.42 -14.06 -17.97
CA SER A 20 2.13 -12.94 -17.06
C SER A 20 3.36 -12.18 -16.57
N ASN A 21 4.56 -12.77 -16.71
CA ASN A 21 5.82 -12.16 -16.31
C ASN A 21 6.97 -12.38 -17.30
N PHE A 22 6.68 -12.96 -18.47
CA PHE A 22 7.65 -13.33 -19.52
C PHE A 22 8.82 -14.19 -19.02
N TYR A 23 8.69 -14.92 -17.91
CA TYR A 23 9.73 -15.85 -17.49
C TYR A 23 9.73 -17.10 -18.37
N LYS A 24 10.83 -17.35 -19.07
CA LYS A 24 11.00 -18.51 -19.96
C LYS A 24 12.24 -19.32 -19.57
N VAL A 25 12.16 -20.61 -19.88
CA VAL A 25 13.29 -21.56 -19.84
C VAL A 25 13.32 -22.25 -21.19
N LEU A 26 14.43 -22.15 -21.90
CA LEU A 26 14.57 -22.61 -23.28
C LEU A 26 15.96 -23.20 -23.54
N LEU A 27 16.05 -24.06 -24.54
CA LEU A 27 17.27 -24.71 -25.00
C LEU A 27 17.79 -23.97 -26.24
N ILE A 28 19.10 -23.73 -26.32
CA ILE A 28 19.75 -23.28 -27.56
C ILE A 28 20.86 -24.24 -27.98
N GLU A 29 20.99 -24.49 -29.28
CA GLU A 29 22.19 -25.02 -29.93
C GLU A 29 23.17 -23.86 -30.15
N ILE A 30 24.41 -23.98 -29.69
CA ILE A 30 25.37 -22.86 -29.61
C ILE A 30 26.11 -22.65 -30.93
N ASP A 31 25.91 -21.47 -31.55
CA ASP A 31 26.68 -20.97 -32.68
C ASP A 31 28.04 -20.38 -32.22
N GLU A 32 28.04 -19.57 -31.16
CA GLU A 32 29.22 -18.82 -30.67
C GLU A 32 29.09 -18.44 -29.18
N THR A 33 30.21 -18.42 -28.43
CA THR A 33 30.25 -17.95 -27.03
C THR A 33 31.63 -17.42 -26.65
N ASN A 34 31.71 -16.55 -25.64
CA ASN A 34 32.95 -16.16 -24.96
C ASN A 34 33.13 -16.81 -23.57
N ALA A 35 32.33 -17.81 -23.22
CA ALA A 35 32.50 -18.61 -22.00
C ALA A 35 33.53 -19.73 -22.19
N GLU A 36 34.15 -20.18 -21.10
CA GLU A 36 34.81 -21.49 -21.05
C GLU A 36 33.73 -22.58 -20.88
N TYR A 37 33.05 -22.93 -21.98
CA TYR A 37 31.94 -23.89 -22.02
C TYR A 37 32.14 -24.88 -23.18
N ASP A 38 32.19 -26.17 -22.88
CA ASP A 38 32.58 -27.25 -23.82
C ASP A 38 31.39 -28.01 -24.45
N ASP A 39 30.15 -27.72 -24.06
CA ASP A 39 28.95 -28.39 -24.60
C ASP A 39 28.35 -27.64 -25.80
N PHE A 40 27.58 -28.35 -26.64
CA PHE A 40 27.00 -27.81 -27.88
C PHE A 40 25.57 -27.26 -27.71
N GLU A 41 24.92 -27.56 -26.59
CA GLU A 41 23.63 -27.00 -26.19
C GLU A 41 23.75 -26.35 -24.79
N ILE A 42 22.98 -25.30 -24.52
CA ILE A 42 22.82 -24.73 -23.17
C ILE A 42 21.37 -24.39 -22.84
N VAL A 43 20.97 -24.61 -21.59
CA VAL A 43 19.68 -24.14 -21.07
C VAL A 43 19.79 -22.68 -20.64
N VAL A 44 18.95 -21.86 -21.22
CA VAL A 44 18.84 -20.42 -21.01
C VAL A 44 17.58 -20.14 -20.19
N ASN A 45 17.71 -19.38 -19.10
CA ASN A 45 16.59 -18.99 -18.24
C ASN A 45 16.55 -17.48 -17.96
N GLY A 46 15.36 -16.90 -17.83
CA GLY A 46 15.22 -15.48 -17.50
C GLY A 46 13.89 -14.87 -17.95
N THR A 47 13.81 -13.53 -17.86
CA THR A 47 12.67 -12.77 -18.40
C THR A 47 12.92 -12.48 -19.88
N ILE A 48 12.27 -13.26 -20.75
CA ILE A 48 12.50 -13.29 -22.20
C ILE A 48 11.14 -13.13 -22.88
N GLY A 49 11.02 -12.13 -23.76
CA GLY A 49 9.80 -11.84 -24.52
C GLY A 49 9.49 -12.92 -25.56
N ASP A 50 8.66 -12.61 -26.54
CA ASP A 50 8.31 -13.61 -27.56
C ASP A 50 9.47 -13.88 -28.53
N VAL A 51 9.85 -15.16 -28.51
CA VAL A 51 10.96 -15.78 -29.23
C VAL A 51 10.40 -16.96 -29.99
N VAL A 52 11.07 -17.35 -31.07
CA VAL A 52 10.56 -18.37 -32.00
C VAL A 52 11.59 -19.47 -32.16
N GLU A 53 11.16 -20.72 -31.98
CA GLU A 53 11.97 -21.91 -32.19
C GLU A 53 12.51 -21.95 -33.64
N GLY A 54 13.80 -22.23 -33.80
CA GLY A 54 14.53 -22.21 -35.08
C GLY A 54 15.06 -20.83 -35.56
N ASP A 55 14.71 -19.72 -34.87
CA ASP A 55 15.42 -18.43 -34.99
C ASP A 55 16.64 -18.41 -34.03
N SER A 56 17.71 -17.71 -34.39
CA SER A 56 18.93 -17.54 -33.56
C SER A 56 18.91 -16.23 -32.78
N TYR A 57 19.43 -16.26 -31.54
CA TYR A 57 19.42 -15.17 -30.57
C TYR A 57 20.75 -15.12 -29.82
N THR A 58 21.16 -13.91 -29.39
CA THR A 58 22.35 -13.67 -28.56
C THR A 58 21.90 -13.33 -27.15
N PHE A 59 22.22 -14.20 -26.19
CA PHE A 59 21.85 -14.05 -24.79
C PHE A 59 23.06 -13.62 -23.96
N TYR A 60 22.93 -12.51 -23.22
CA TYR A 60 23.95 -11.97 -22.31
C TYR A 60 23.55 -12.20 -20.86
N GLY A 61 24.42 -12.81 -20.05
CA GLY A 61 24.05 -13.25 -18.71
C GLY A 61 25.21 -13.63 -17.81
N GLN A 62 24.89 -14.45 -16.81
CA GLN A 62 25.85 -15.13 -15.95
C GLN A 62 25.58 -16.63 -15.98
N LEU A 63 26.64 -17.44 -15.96
CA LEU A 63 26.51 -18.88 -15.77
C LEU A 63 26.11 -19.18 -14.33
N THR A 64 25.14 -20.06 -14.17
CA THR A 64 24.52 -20.45 -12.90
C THR A 64 24.35 -21.96 -12.86
N GLN A 65 24.57 -22.58 -11.69
CA GLN A 65 24.52 -24.03 -11.59
C GLN A 65 23.21 -24.49 -10.94
N HIS A 66 22.32 -25.09 -11.74
CA HIS A 66 21.04 -25.60 -11.29
C HIS A 66 21.17 -27.00 -10.67
N PRO A 67 20.75 -27.23 -9.41
CA PRO A 67 21.01 -28.48 -8.66
C PRO A 67 20.55 -29.80 -9.31
N LYS A 68 19.64 -29.73 -10.29
CA LYS A 68 19.04 -30.89 -11.00
C LYS A 68 19.36 -30.93 -12.50
N TYR A 69 19.85 -29.83 -13.08
CA TYR A 69 19.91 -29.64 -14.55
C TYR A 69 21.25 -29.11 -15.07
N GLY A 70 22.30 -29.14 -14.24
CA GLY A 70 23.64 -28.72 -14.66
C GLY A 70 23.79 -27.20 -14.75
N GLU A 71 24.66 -26.74 -15.63
CA GLU A 71 25.02 -25.34 -15.78
C GLU A 71 24.14 -24.64 -16.83
N GLN A 72 23.68 -23.43 -16.51
CA GLN A 72 22.63 -22.70 -17.23
C GLN A 72 22.95 -21.20 -17.31
N LEU A 73 22.60 -20.57 -18.43
CA LEU A 73 22.73 -19.12 -18.58
C LEU A 73 21.52 -18.41 -17.97
N GLN A 74 21.75 -17.65 -16.90
CA GLN A 74 20.75 -16.70 -16.40
C GLN A 74 20.84 -15.39 -17.18
N VAL A 75 19.82 -15.09 -17.97
CA VAL A 75 19.77 -13.94 -18.90
C VAL A 75 19.57 -12.64 -18.14
N SER A 76 20.44 -11.67 -18.44
CA SER A 76 20.32 -10.26 -18.02
C SER A 76 19.79 -9.36 -19.13
N GLN A 77 20.14 -9.68 -20.38
CA GLN A 77 19.79 -8.99 -21.60
C GLN A 77 19.85 -10.01 -22.74
N TYR A 78 18.97 -9.92 -23.72
CA TYR A 78 19.09 -10.70 -24.95
C TYR A 78 18.75 -9.80 -26.13
N GLU A 79 19.34 -10.12 -27.28
CA GLU A 79 18.95 -9.58 -28.56
C GLU A 79 18.71 -10.75 -29.51
N LYS A 80 17.97 -10.50 -30.58
CA LYS A 80 17.95 -11.44 -31.69
C LYS A 80 19.30 -11.40 -32.39
N ALA A 81 19.81 -12.55 -32.84
CA ALA A 81 20.99 -12.60 -33.67
C ALA A 81 20.59 -12.11 -35.07
N VAL A 82 20.44 -10.79 -35.23
CA VAL A 82 20.10 -10.14 -36.49
C VAL A 82 21.20 -10.54 -37.48
N PRO A 83 20.88 -11.33 -38.52
CA PRO A 83 21.94 -11.94 -39.30
C PRO A 83 22.55 -10.92 -40.25
N THR A 84 23.59 -10.23 -39.79
CA THR A 84 24.42 -9.29 -40.57
C THR A 84 25.12 -9.98 -41.75
N SER A 85 25.21 -11.31 -41.75
CA SER A 85 25.53 -12.07 -42.94
C SER A 85 24.33 -12.14 -43.90
N GLY A 86 24.52 -11.72 -45.15
CA GLY A 86 23.45 -11.73 -46.16
C GLY A 86 22.81 -13.12 -46.36
N ALA A 87 23.53 -14.21 -46.11
CA ALA A 87 22.98 -15.58 -46.11
C ALA A 87 21.88 -15.79 -45.06
N GLY A 88 22.02 -15.21 -43.86
CA GLY A 88 21.03 -15.30 -42.80
C GLY A 88 19.85 -14.34 -43.01
N LEU A 89 20.05 -13.13 -43.54
CA LEU A 89 18.91 -12.29 -43.98
C LEU A 89 18.06 -13.01 -45.04
N VAL A 90 18.69 -13.77 -45.95
CA VAL A 90 17.96 -14.60 -46.91
C VAL A 90 17.12 -15.69 -46.22
N LYS A 91 17.63 -16.35 -45.17
CA LYS A 91 16.84 -17.28 -44.34
C LYS A 91 15.66 -16.53 -43.68
N TYR A 92 15.92 -15.40 -43.04
CA TYR A 92 14.92 -14.62 -42.30
C TYR A 92 13.78 -14.10 -43.19
N PHE A 93 14.09 -13.40 -44.29
CA PHE A 93 13.07 -12.85 -45.19
C PHE A 93 12.33 -13.91 -46.02
N SER A 94 12.80 -15.15 -46.09
CA SER A 94 12.10 -16.25 -46.76
C SER A 94 11.36 -17.20 -45.80
N SER A 95 11.30 -16.86 -44.50
CA SER A 95 10.49 -17.57 -43.50
C SER A 95 9.00 -17.25 -43.59
N ASP A 96 8.16 -18.06 -42.95
CA ASP A 96 6.71 -17.89 -42.88
C ASP A 96 6.25 -16.56 -42.23
N LYS A 97 7.18 -15.84 -41.58
CA LYS A 97 6.96 -14.48 -41.07
C LYS A 97 6.68 -13.47 -42.20
N PHE A 98 7.12 -13.72 -43.44
CA PHE A 98 6.94 -12.83 -44.59
C PHE A 98 6.21 -13.50 -45.78
N PRO A 99 4.90 -13.82 -45.67
CA PRO A 99 4.14 -14.51 -46.71
C PRO A 99 4.21 -13.83 -48.08
N GLY A 100 4.68 -14.57 -49.09
CA GLY A 100 4.84 -14.09 -50.46
C GLY A 100 6.24 -13.54 -50.79
N ILE A 101 7.18 -13.58 -49.86
CA ILE A 101 8.62 -13.41 -50.12
C ILE A 101 9.27 -14.81 -50.20
N GLY A 102 9.58 -15.26 -51.41
CA GLY A 102 10.33 -16.52 -51.60
C GLY A 102 11.84 -16.29 -51.53
N LYS A 103 12.64 -17.36 -51.35
CA LYS A 103 14.11 -17.29 -51.27
C LYS A 103 14.76 -16.43 -52.38
N LYS A 104 14.36 -16.58 -53.65
CA LYS A 104 14.84 -15.75 -54.78
C LYS A 104 14.43 -14.27 -54.76
N THR A 105 13.47 -13.91 -53.91
CA THR A 105 13.06 -12.53 -53.65
C THR A 105 13.86 -11.98 -52.47
N ALA A 106 14.03 -12.78 -51.40
CA ALA A 106 14.91 -12.46 -50.29
C ALA A 106 16.37 -12.23 -50.74
N GLU A 107 16.92 -13.10 -51.59
CA GLU A 107 18.25 -12.96 -52.22
C GLU A 107 18.41 -11.57 -52.88
N LYS A 108 17.44 -11.16 -53.71
CA LYS A 108 17.46 -9.85 -54.38
C LYS A 108 17.26 -8.66 -53.46
N ILE A 109 16.47 -8.80 -52.40
CA ILE A 109 16.32 -7.76 -51.38
C ILE A 109 17.69 -7.54 -50.74
N VAL A 110 18.34 -8.62 -50.26
CA VAL A 110 19.67 -8.56 -49.63
C VAL A 110 20.73 -7.98 -50.59
N GLU A 111 20.79 -8.43 -51.85
CA GLU A 111 21.68 -7.87 -52.89
C GLU A 111 21.49 -6.35 -53.15
N THR A 112 20.34 -5.77 -52.77
CA THR A 112 20.01 -4.36 -53.01
C THR A 112 20.45 -3.42 -51.86
N PHE A 113 20.75 -3.95 -50.68
CA PHE A 113 21.14 -3.16 -49.49
C PHE A 113 22.58 -3.51 -49.05
N PRO A 114 23.59 -2.69 -49.39
CA PRO A 114 25.01 -3.06 -49.28
C PRO A 114 25.49 -3.48 -47.88
N GLU A 115 24.86 -2.96 -46.84
CA GLU A 115 25.24 -3.18 -45.43
C GLU A 115 24.60 -4.44 -44.84
N ASN A 116 23.64 -5.07 -45.53
CA ASN A 116 22.93 -6.27 -45.09
C ASN A 116 22.33 -6.15 -43.66
N THR A 117 21.79 -4.98 -43.32
CA THR A 117 21.05 -4.75 -42.06
C THR A 117 19.55 -4.57 -42.31
N VAL A 118 18.74 -4.68 -41.26
CA VAL A 118 17.30 -4.37 -41.30
C VAL A 118 17.05 -2.86 -41.31
N ASP A 119 17.83 -2.06 -40.56
CA ASP A 119 17.70 -0.60 -40.56
C ASP A 119 17.87 0.00 -41.95
N SER A 120 18.89 -0.40 -42.73
CA SER A 120 19.11 0.13 -44.09
C SER A 120 17.90 -0.09 -45.03
N ILE A 121 17.07 -1.11 -44.76
CA ILE A 121 15.84 -1.44 -45.51
C ILE A 121 14.65 -0.59 -45.04
N LEU A 122 14.60 -0.26 -43.74
CA LEU A 122 13.58 0.60 -43.15
C LEU A 122 13.81 2.09 -43.44
N GLU A 123 15.08 2.51 -43.58
CA GLU A 123 15.47 3.88 -43.95
C GLU A 123 15.26 4.19 -45.44
N ALA A 124 15.49 3.22 -46.34
CA ALA A 124 15.44 3.40 -47.79
C ALA A 124 14.45 2.44 -48.51
N PRO A 125 13.16 2.38 -48.10
CA PRO A 125 12.17 1.43 -48.61
C PRO A 125 11.83 1.63 -50.10
N GLU A 126 12.09 2.79 -50.69
CA GLU A 126 11.97 3.07 -52.14
C GLU A 126 12.88 2.17 -52.99
N LYS A 127 14.01 1.68 -52.46
CA LYS A 127 14.87 0.71 -53.16
C LYS A 127 14.20 -0.65 -53.39
N LEU A 128 13.08 -0.95 -52.73
CA LEU A 128 12.26 -2.14 -52.96
C LEU A 128 11.29 -2.00 -54.16
N ASP A 129 11.14 -0.81 -54.75
CA ASP A 129 10.21 -0.60 -55.86
C ASP A 129 10.68 -1.30 -57.14
N GLY A 130 9.78 -2.08 -57.74
CA GLY A 130 10.09 -2.96 -58.87
C GLY A 130 10.59 -4.36 -58.48
N LEU A 131 11.08 -4.55 -57.25
CA LEU A 131 11.33 -5.89 -56.68
C LEU A 131 10.07 -6.53 -56.11
N LEU A 132 9.20 -5.71 -55.52
CA LEU A 132 7.91 -6.12 -54.93
C LEU A 132 6.75 -5.34 -55.55
N THR A 133 5.54 -5.92 -55.51
CA THR A 133 4.31 -5.17 -55.76
C THR A 133 3.98 -4.28 -54.56
N LEU A 134 3.34 -3.13 -54.79
CA LEU A 134 3.08 -2.12 -53.74
C LEU A 134 2.43 -2.72 -52.47
N ALA A 135 1.44 -3.62 -52.64
CA ALA A 135 0.81 -4.30 -51.52
C ALA A 135 1.78 -5.21 -50.72
N ARG A 136 2.66 -5.95 -51.41
CA ARG A 136 3.67 -6.81 -50.76
C ARG A 136 4.79 -6.01 -50.11
N LYS A 137 5.22 -4.92 -50.74
CA LYS A 137 6.17 -3.96 -50.15
C LYS A 137 5.62 -3.41 -48.83
N ASN A 138 4.37 -2.94 -48.83
CA ASN A 138 3.75 -2.38 -47.63
C ASN A 138 3.55 -3.44 -46.53
N SER A 139 3.13 -4.67 -46.85
CA SER A 139 3.01 -5.75 -45.86
C SER A 139 4.36 -6.23 -45.33
N PHE A 140 5.40 -6.23 -46.17
CA PHE A 140 6.77 -6.59 -45.77
C PHE A 140 7.35 -5.54 -44.81
N ILE A 141 7.31 -4.25 -45.19
CA ILE A 141 7.80 -3.14 -44.35
C ILE A 141 7.04 -3.08 -43.03
N LYS A 142 5.71 -3.23 -43.04
CA LYS A 142 4.91 -3.24 -41.80
C LYS A 142 5.39 -4.35 -40.84
N ARG A 143 5.45 -5.60 -41.30
CA ARG A 143 5.94 -6.72 -40.47
C ARG A 143 7.40 -6.55 -40.04
N LEU A 144 8.23 -5.95 -40.89
CA LEU A 144 9.63 -5.69 -40.58
C LEU A 144 9.77 -4.66 -39.45
N ARG A 145 8.93 -3.62 -39.40
CA ARG A 145 8.83 -2.69 -38.27
C ARG A 145 8.27 -3.37 -37.01
N GLU A 146 7.15 -4.08 -37.13
CA GLU A 146 6.49 -4.74 -35.99
C GLU A 146 7.45 -5.69 -35.23
N ASN A 147 8.35 -6.38 -35.93
CA ASN A 147 9.34 -7.27 -35.30
C ASN A 147 10.61 -6.52 -34.85
N HIS A 148 11.18 -5.63 -35.67
CA HIS A 148 12.46 -4.97 -35.37
C HIS A 148 12.32 -3.78 -34.39
N GLY A 149 11.14 -3.17 -34.32
CA GLY A 149 10.81 -2.08 -33.40
C GLY A 149 10.88 -2.54 -31.94
N MET A 150 10.16 -3.63 -31.61
CA MET A 150 10.17 -4.20 -30.26
C MET A 150 11.59 -4.44 -29.73
N GLU A 151 12.42 -5.14 -30.51
CA GLU A 151 13.81 -5.47 -30.13
C GLU A 151 14.63 -4.20 -29.84
N LYS A 152 14.53 -3.18 -30.70
CA LYS A 152 15.22 -1.89 -30.56
C LYS A 152 14.76 -1.10 -29.33
N VAL A 153 13.46 -1.15 -29.00
CA VAL A 153 12.92 -0.52 -27.77
C VAL A 153 13.44 -1.25 -26.52
N LEU A 154 13.32 -2.58 -26.47
CA LEU A 154 13.70 -3.37 -25.29
C LEU A 154 15.20 -3.24 -24.97
N THR A 155 16.07 -3.24 -25.99
CA THR A 155 17.51 -3.01 -25.80
C THR A 155 17.80 -1.61 -25.25
N LYS A 156 17.21 -0.55 -25.81
CA LYS A 156 17.42 0.82 -25.33
C LYS A 156 16.87 1.05 -23.91
N LEU A 157 15.76 0.40 -23.55
CA LEU A 157 15.25 0.37 -22.17
C LEU A 157 16.19 -0.38 -21.21
N ALA A 158 16.83 -1.47 -21.66
CA ALA A 158 17.83 -2.19 -20.86
C ALA A 158 19.14 -1.39 -20.68
N GLU A 159 19.54 -0.58 -21.67
CA GLU A 159 20.67 0.36 -21.56
C GLU A 159 20.44 1.42 -20.46
N TYR A 160 19.19 1.85 -20.25
CA TYR A 160 18.80 2.70 -19.12
C TYR A 160 18.84 1.99 -17.75
N GLY A 161 19.22 0.71 -17.69
CA GLY A 161 19.34 -0.06 -16.45
C GLY A 161 18.01 -0.50 -15.84
N LEU A 162 16.92 -0.48 -16.62
CA LEU A 162 15.60 -0.90 -16.18
C LEU A 162 15.52 -2.45 -16.07
N PRO A 163 14.96 -3.00 -14.97
CA PRO A 163 14.71 -4.44 -14.85
C PRO A 163 13.79 -4.93 -15.97
N SER A 164 14.08 -6.10 -16.56
CA SER A 164 13.41 -6.63 -17.74
C SER A 164 11.87 -6.60 -17.64
N LYS A 165 11.29 -6.93 -16.47
CA LYS A 165 9.83 -6.86 -16.24
C LYS A 165 9.27 -5.44 -16.47
N ILE A 166 9.93 -4.40 -15.94
CA ILE A 166 9.53 -3.00 -16.13
C ILE A 166 9.71 -2.60 -17.59
N THR A 167 10.83 -3.00 -18.21
CA THR A 167 11.08 -2.81 -19.65
C THR A 167 9.96 -3.39 -20.54
N PHE A 168 9.44 -4.57 -20.22
CA PHE A 168 8.25 -5.13 -20.90
C PHE A 168 6.95 -4.38 -20.58
N GLN A 169 6.73 -3.94 -19.33
CA GLN A 169 5.53 -3.15 -18.97
C GLN A 169 5.48 -1.80 -19.70
N ILE A 170 6.61 -1.12 -19.86
CA ILE A 170 6.72 0.13 -20.63
C ILE A 170 6.38 -0.13 -22.10
N TYR A 171 6.96 -1.18 -22.71
CA TYR A 171 6.66 -1.54 -24.10
C TYR A 171 5.20 -1.96 -24.30
N GLU A 172 4.60 -2.68 -23.35
CA GLU A 172 3.18 -3.06 -23.44
C GLU A 172 2.24 -1.84 -23.40
N LEU A 173 2.64 -0.74 -22.74
CA LEU A 173 1.83 0.47 -22.69
C LEU A 173 1.95 1.33 -23.96
N TYR A 174 3.17 1.65 -24.39
CA TYR A 174 3.41 2.61 -25.49
C TYR A 174 3.75 1.97 -26.85
N LYS A 175 4.05 0.67 -26.90
CA LYS A 175 4.43 -0.09 -28.10
C LYS A 175 5.52 0.63 -28.91
N GLU A 176 5.29 0.95 -30.18
CA GLU A 176 6.25 1.61 -31.06
C GLU A 176 6.59 3.06 -30.62
N GLU A 177 5.70 3.75 -29.91
CA GLU A 177 5.89 5.15 -29.47
C GLU A 177 6.79 5.28 -28.23
N THR A 178 7.18 4.16 -27.60
CA THR A 178 7.91 4.11 -26.32
C THR A 178 9.13 5.04 -26.25
N ILE A 179 9.97 5.06 -27.30
CA ILE A 179 11.20 5.85 -27.29
C ILE A 179 10.91 7.33 -27.48
N GLU A 180 9.95 7.68 -28.34
CA GLU A 180 9.54 9.08 -28.55
C GLU A 180 8.95 9.66 -27.26
N LYS A 181 8.14 8.88 -26.52
CA LYS A 181 7.60 9.28 -25.21
C LYS A 181 8.67 9.49 -24.15
N ILE A 182 9.68 8.62 -24.10
CA ILE A 182 10.77 8.71 -23.13
C ILE A 182 11.74 9.86 -23.46
N GLU A 183 11.92 10.19 -24.74
CA GLU A 183 12.71 11.36 -25.17
C GLU A 183 11.94 12.68 -25.01
N GLU A 184 10.61 12.67 -25.14
CA GLU A 184 9.74 13.82 -24.86
C GLU A 184 9.64 14.12 -23.36
N ASN A 185 9.32 13.11 -22.53
CA ASN A 185 9.20 13.26 -21.09
C ASN A 185 9.45 11.92 -20.34
N PRO A 186 10.69 11.60 -19.93
CA PRO A 186 11.00 10.35 -19.23
C PRO A 186 10.35 10.27 -17.84
N TYR A 187 9.88 11.38 -17.28
CA TYR A 187 9.15 11.39 -16.01
C TYR A 187 7.71 10.90 -16.13
N GLN A 188 7.13 10.86 -17.34
CA GLN A 188 5.79 10.28 -17.56
C GLN A 188 5.74 8.81 -17.10
N LEU A 189 6.86 8.09 -17.17
CA LEU A 189 7.00 6.72 -16.65
C LEU A 189 6.64 6.58 -15.15
N VAL A 190 6.76 7.65 -14.36
CA VAL A 190 6.45 7.65 -12.92
C VAL A 190 4.95 7.70 -12.65
N GLU A 191 4.17 8.35 -13.52
CA GLU A 191 2.70 8.32 -13.47
C GLU A 191 2.18 7.00 -14.07
N ASP A 192 2.70 6.62 -15.23
CA ASP A 192 2.08 5.61 -16.09
C ASP A 192 2.52 4.16 -15.83
N VAL A 193 3.67 3.91 -15.17
CA VAL A 193 4.21 2.55 -15.00
C VAL A 193 4.52 2.20 -13.54
N LYS A 194 3.57 1.47 -12.93
CA LYS A 194 3.63 0.90 -11.56
C LYS A 194 4.97 0.17 -11.32
N GLY A 195 5.92 0.85 -10.66
CA GLY A 195 7.26 0.34 -10.33
C GLY A 195 8.43 1.25 -10.73
N VAL A 196 8.20 2.25 -11.59
CA VAL A 196 9.22 3.27 -11.91
C VAL A 196 9.17 4.41 -10.90
N GLY A 197 10.07 4.40 -9.92
CA GLY A 197 10.22 5.52 -8.97
C GLY A 197 10.93 6.74 -9.58
N PHE A 198 10.74 7.92 -8.99
CA PHE A 198 11.34 9.18 -9.47
C PHE A 198 12.86 9.08 -9.66
N LYS A 199 13.59 8.52 -8.68
CA LYS A 199 15.07 8.33 -8.75
C LYS A 199 15.54 7.33 -9.81
N THR A 200 14.62 6.68 -10.53
CA THR A 200 14.91 5.91 -11.75
C THR A 200 14.67 6.77 -12.98
N ALA A 201 13.50 7.41 -13.10
CA ALA A 201 13.20 8.32 -14.20
C ALA A 201 14.19 9.50 -14.31
N ASP A 202 14.64 10.07 -13.18
CA ASP A 202 15.60 11.17 -13.16
C ASP A 202 17.00 10.78 -13.66
N LYS A 203 17.36 9.48 -13.60
CA LYS A 203 18.59 8.95 -14.23
C LYS A 203 18.47 8.84 -15.74
N ILE A 204 17.28 8.48 -16.24
CA ILE A 204 16.98 8.45 -17.68
C ILE A 204 16.96 9.88 -18.22
N ALA A 205 16.32 10.80 -17.50
CA ALA A 205 16.36 12.23 -17.81
C ALA A 205 17.80 12.77 -17.85
N SER A 206 18.64 12.39 -16.88
CA SER A 206 20.05 12.79 -16.85
C SER A 206 20.89 12.18 -17.97
N SER A 207 20.60 10.96 -18.45
CA SER A 207 21.33 10.35 -19.57
C SER A 207 20.86 10.86 -20.94
N LEU A 208 19.62 11.35 -21.02
CA LEU A 208 19.07 12.10 -22.16
C LEU A 208 19.53 13.57 -22.21
N GLY A 209 20.21 14.07 -21.17
CA GLY A 209 20.68 15.46 -21.11
C GLY A 209 19.63 16.48 -20.68
N ILE A 210 18.57 16.05 -19.99
CA ILE A 210 17.59 16.97 -19.38
C ILE A 210 18.21 17.60 -18.13
N GLU A 211 18.28 18.94 -18.12
CA GLU A 211 18.91 19.73 -17.07
C GLU A 211 18.27 19.54 -15.68
N ALA A 212 19.06 19.84 -14.63
CA ALA A 212 18.67 19.61 -13.24
C ALA A 212 17.58 20.56 -12.71
N ASP A 213 17.35 21.67 -13.40
CA ASP A 213 16.36 22.72 -13.11
C ASP A 213 15.11 22.65 -14.01
N SER A 214 14.95 21.57 -14.78
CA SER A 214 13.82 21.38 -15.69
C SER A 214 12.45 21.41 -14.96
N PRO A 215 11.47 22.22 -15.40
CA PRO A 215 10.11 22.22 -14.87
C PRO A 215 9.45 20.82 -14.79
N ASN A 216 9.66 19.98 -15.81
CA ASN A 216 9.12 18.62 -15.84
C ASN A 216 9.70 17.75 -14.72
N ARG A 217 10.96 17.98 -14.32
CA ARG A 217 11.62 17.31 -13.19
C ARG A 217 11.00 17.72 -11.87
N PHE A 218 10.76 19.02 -11.66
CA PHE A 218 10.15 19.54 -10.44
C PHE A 218 8.70 19.06 -10.31
N ARG A 219 7.90 19.15 -11.37
CA ARG A 219 6.52 18.62 -11.43
C ARG A 219 6.47 17.14 -11.06
N ALA A 220 7.37 16.33 -11.62
CA ALA A 220 7.42 14.90 -11.34
C ALA A 220 7.86 14.58 -9.91
N ALA A 221 8.78 15.37 -9.34
CA ALA A 221 9.20 15.24 -7.94
C ALA A 221 8.05 15.61 -6.97
N LEU A 222 7.35 16.72 -7.22
CA LEU A 222 6.16 17.14 -6.48
C LEU A 222 5.07 16.07 -6.50
N MET A 223 4.73 15.54 -7.68
CA MET A 223 3.76 14.45 -7.82
C MET A 223 4.24 13.16 -7.13
N HIS A 224 5.55 12.88 -7.13
CA HIS A 224 6.11 11.72 -6.43
C HIS A 224 5.97 11.83 -4.91
N GLU A 225 6.28 12.99 -4.33
CA GLU A 225 6.19 13.22 -2.89
C GLU A 225 4.74 13.33 -2.40
N VAL A 226 3.83 14.00 -3.12
CA VAL A 226 2.38 14.00 -2.79
C VAL A 226 1.83 12.58 -2.69
N ASN A 227 2.15 11.72 -3.67
CA ASN A 227 1.73 10.32 -3.67
C ASN A 227 2.41 9.49 -2.57
N THR A 228 3.72 9.66 -2.39
CA THR A 228 4.56 8.83 -1.51
C THR A 228 4.36 9.20 -0.04
N HIS A 229 4.16 10.49 0.29
CA HIS A 229 3.74 10.95 1.62
C HIS A 229 2.42 10.29 2.02
N SER A 230 1.39 10.38 1.17
CA SER A 230 0.07 9.82 1.45
C SER A 230 0.12 8.31 1.65
N GLN A 231 0.84 7.57 0.79
CA GLN A 231 0.99 6.11 0.88
C GLN A 231 1.86 5.63 2.07
N SER A 232 2.74 6.48 2.63
CA SER A 232 3.66 6.08 3.72
C SER A 232 3.22 6.52 5.11
N THR A 233 2.46 7.62 5.21
CA THR A 233 1.86 8.12 6.47
C THR A 233 0.40 7.69 6.63
N GLY A 234 -0.30 7.55 5.51
CA GLY A 234 -1.76 7.44 5.45
C GLY A 234 -2.50 8.78 5.56
N ASP A 235 -1.81 9.91 5.43
CA ASP A 235 -2.44 11.24 5.29
C ASP A 235 -3.18 11.36 3.94
N THR A 236 -4.28 12.13 3.87
CA THR A 236 -4.95 12.46 2.60
C THR A 236 -4.47 13.79 1.99
N TYR A 237 -3.75 14.60 2.77
CA TYR A 237 -3.12 15.84 2.31
C TYR A 237 -1.73 16.06 2.94
N ILE A 238 -0.91 16.86 2.26
CA ILE A 238 0.35 17.40 2.77
C ILE A 238 0.25 18.93 2.87
N GLU A 239 0.95 19.55 3.82
CA GLU A 239 1.03 21.02 3.88
C GLU A 239 2.07 21.49 2.86
N ALA A 240 1.79 22.56 2.10
CA ALA A 240 2.62 23.01 0.97
C ALA A 240 4.10 23.25 1.33
N LYS A 241 4.38 23.73 2.56
CA LYS A 241 5.75 23.89 3.08
C LYS A 241 6.47 22.54 3.22
N ASN A 242 5.85 21.56 3.86
CA ASN A 242 6.41 20.21 3.99
C ASN A 242 6.65 19.55 2.62
N LEU A 243 5.71 19.75 1.67
CA LEU A 243 5.87 19.25 0.30
C LEU A 243 7.08 19.88 -0.38
N LEU A 244 7.24 21.21 -0.28
CA LEU A 244 8.38 21.93 -0.85
C LEU A 244 9.71 21.45 -0.26
N GLU A 245 9.80 21.34 1.07
CA GLU A 245 10.98 20.84 1.80
C GLU A 245 11.36 19.42 1.35
N MET A 246 10.42 18.46 1.42
CA MET A 246 10.66 17.06 1.02
C MET A 246 11.00 16.91 -0.46
N THR A 247 10.42 17.75 -1.33
CA THR A 247 10.70 17.74 -2.77
C THR A 247 12.10 18.26 -3.08
N ILE A 248 12.57 19.30 -2.38
CA ILE A 248 13.94 19.80 -2.51
C ILE A 248 14.93 18.71 -2.06
N ASP A 249 14.74 18.11 -0.88
CA ASP A 249 15.57 17.00 -0.39
C ASP A 249 15.64 15.85 -1.43
N LEU A 250 14.50 15.45 -2.01
CA LEU A 250 14.44 14.42 -3.07
C LEU A 250 15.27 14.81 -4.31
N LEU A 251 15.10 16.04 -4.79
CA LEU A 251 15.76 16.55 -5.99
C LEU A 251 17.27 16.72 -5.81
N GLU A 252 17.70 17.17 -4.63
CA GLU A 252 19.12 17.31 -4.28
C GLU A 252 19.78 15.94 -4.07
N GLU A 253 19.16 15.02 -3.32
CA GLU A 253 19.67 13.64 -3.19
C GLU A 253 19.80 12.90 -4.54
N ALA A 254 18.92 13.19 -5.50
CA ALA A 254 18.87 12.48 -6.78
C ALA A 254 20.05 12.83 -7.72
N ARG A 255 20.57 14.06 -7.66
CA ARG A 255 21.65 14.54 -8.56
C ARG A 255 22.87 15.15 -7.87
N ASN A 256 22.81 15.44 -6.56
CA ASN A 256 23.79 16.22 -5.81
C ASN A 256 24.01 17.64 -6.40
N VAL A 257 22.90 18.31 -6.73
CA VAL A 257 22.87 19.68 -7.28
C VAL A 257 21.85 20.48 -6.47
N GLU A 258 22.27 21.66 -5.98
CA GLU A 258 21.46 22.61 -5.22
C GLU A 258 20.26 23.11 -6.05
N VAL A 259 19.06 23.16 -5.46
CA VAL A 259 17.82 23.53 -6.15
C VAL A 259 17.23 24.83 -5.61
N ASN A 260 16.92 25.77 -6.49
CA ASN A 260 16.23 27.01 -6.13
C ASN A 260 14.80 26.73 -5.63
N PRO A 261 14.47 26.99 -4.34
CA PRO A 261 13.12 26.75 -3.80
C PRO A 261 12.02 27.50 -4.56
N SER A 262 12.34 28.70 -5.08
CA SER A 262 11.39 29.53 -5.84
C SER A 262 10.83 28.81 -7.06
N ALA A 263 11.67 28.06 -7.79
CA ALA A 263 11.25 27.39 -9.01
C ALA A 263 10.40 26.14 -8.73
N VAL A 264 10.66 25.44 -7.62
CA VAL A 264 9.82 24.33 -7.17
C VAL A 264 8.47 24.86 -6.66
N ALA A 265 8.47 26.00 -5.95
CA ALA A 265 7.27 26.70 -5.51
C ALA A 265 6.39 27.20 -6.69
N GLU A 266 6.99 27.76 -7.74
CA GLU A 266 6.30 28.13 -8.98
C GLU A 266 5.60 26.92 -9.62
N GLU A 267 6.23 25.74 -9.65
CA GLU A 267 5.61 24.53 -10.22
C GLU A 267 4.55 23.87 -9.32
N ILE A 268 4.52 24.12 -8.01
CA ILE A 268 3.35 23.77 -7.17
C ILE A 268 2.11 24.51 -7.68
N ASN A 269 2.24 25.83 -7.90
CA ASN A 269 1.15 26.64 -8.46
C ASN A 269 0.78 26.18 -9.88
N GLY A 270 1.77 25.78 -10.68
CA GLY A 270 1.57 25.17 -11.99
C GLY A 270 0.70 23.91 -11.94
N LEU A 271 1.01 22.95 -11.06
CA LEU A 271 0.23 21.72 -10.89
C LEU A 271 -1.20 21.98 -10.38
N ILE A 272 -1.42 23.02 -9.57
CA ILE A 272 -2.76 23.43 -9.10
C ILE A 272 -3.57 24.02 -10.27
N VAL A 273 -2.97 24.91 -11.07
CA VAL A 273 -3.63 25.54 -12.24
C VAL A 273 -3.94 24.51 -13.33
N ASP A 274 -3.06 23.55 -13.56
CA ASP A 274 -3.27 22.44 -14.50
C ASP A 274 -4.21 21.35 -13.94
N GLY A 275 -4.68 21.49 -12.69
CA GLY A 275 -5.62 20.56 -12.04
C GLY A 275 -5.03 19.17 -11.75
N LYS A 276 -3.70 19.05 -11.67
CA LYS A 276 -2.97 17.81 -11.32
C LYS A 276 -3.01 17.49 -9.83
N VAL A 277 -3.15 18.53 -8.98
CA VAL A 277 -3.38 18.45 -7.54
C VAL A 277 -4.51 19.41 -7.14
N GLN A 278 -5.12 19.20 -5.98
CA GLN A 278 -6.12 20.12 -5.41
C GLN A 278 -5.56 20.87 -4.19
N GLN A 279 -6.12 22.04 -3.88
CA GLN A 279 -5.66 22.92 -2.80
C GLN A 279 -6.82 23.38 -1.89
N GLU A 280 -6.62 23.34 -0.57
CA GLU A 280 -7.49 23.98 0.43
C GLU A 280 -6.64 24.80 1.40
N GLY A 281 -6.47 26.10 1.12
CA GLY A 281 -5.51 26.94 1.82
C GLY A 281 -4.07 26.47 1.60
N THR A 282 -3.37 26.09 2.68
CA THR A 282 -2.01 25.52 2.61
C THR A 282 -1.97 24.02 2.32
N LYS A 283 -3.11 23.33 2.31
CA LYS A 283 -3.20 21.88 2.12
C LYS A 283 -3.18 21.52 0.63
N ILE A 284 -2.26 20.65 0.23
CA ILE A 284 -2.15 20.09 -1.11
C ILE A 284 -2.60 18.62 -1.08
N PHE A 285 -3.44 18.23 -2.02
CA PHE A 285 -4.03 16.89 -2.12
C PHE A 285 -3.71 16.25 -3.46
N GLU A 286 -3.52 14.93 -3.44
CA GLU A 286 -3.71 14.10 -4.62
C GLU A 286 -5.19 14.15 -5.06
N ASN A 287 -5.43 14.21 -6.37
CA ASN A 287 -6.77 14.37 -6.95
C ASN A 287 -7.76 13.29 -6.50
N SER A 288 -7.39 12.01 -6.60
CA SER A 288 -8.29 10.90 -6.27
C SER A 288 -8.66 10.89 -4.79
N LEU A 289 -7.73 11.21 -3.89
CA LEU A 289 -7.99 11.36 -2.45
C LEU A 289 -8.90 12.55 -2.16
N TYR A 290 -8.65 13.71 -2.77
CA TYR A 290 -9.52 14.90 -2.61
C TYR A 290 -10.96 14.62 -3.05
N PHE A 291 -11.14 14.05 -4.25
CA PHE A 291 -12.46 13.74 -4.78
C PHE A 291 -13.12 12.55 -4.07
N ALA A 292 -12.34 11.63 -3.49
CA ALA A 292 -12.88 10.56 -2.65
C ALA A 292 -13.44 11.08 -1.32
N GLU A 293 -12.76 11.98 -0.62
CA GLU A 293 -13.31 12.59 0.60
C GLU A 293 -14.61 13.38 0.33
N ASP A 294 -14.68 14.18 -0.74
CA ASP A 294 -15.91 14.89 -1.12
C ASP A 294 -17.01 13.93 -1.63
N GLY A 295 -16.63 12.81 -2.27
CA GLY A 295 -17.54 11.73 -2.65
C GLY A 295 -18.17 11.01 -1.44
N ILE A 296 -17.36 10.70 -0.43
CA ILE A 296 -17.82 10.20 0.88
C ILE A 296 -18.80 11.20 1.50
N ARG A 297 -18.42 12.49 1.58
CA ARG A 297 -19.27 13.56 2.11
C ARG A 297 -20.62 13.62 1.39
N LYS A 298 -20.62 13.69 0.06
CA LYS A 298 -21.85 13.75 -0.76
C LYS A 298 -22.76 12.55 -0.50
N SER A 299 -22.21 11.34 -0.52
CA SER A 299 -22.96 10.09 -0.40
C SER A 299 -23.56 9.93 1.01
N LEU A 300 -22.76 10.16 2.05
CA LEU A 300 -23.24 10.12 3.44
C LEU A 300 -24.26 11.23 3.72
N THR A 301 -24.07 12.44 3.18
CA THR A 301 -25.07 13.53 3.28
C THR A 301 -26.40 13.13 2.63
N ALA A 302 -26.39 12.39 1.51
CA ALA A 302 -27.60 11.91 0.86
C ALA A 302 -28.33 10.81 1.65
N LEU A 303 -27.58 10.01 2.43
CA LEU A 303 -28.12 8.98 3.33
C LEU A 303 -28.66 9.59 4.63
N THR A 304 -27.89 10.42 5.34
CA THR A 304 -28.29 10.98 6.66
C THR A 304 -29.46 11.95 6.58
N ASN A 305 -29.66 12.63 5.44
CA ASN A 305 -30.85 13.47 5.22
C ASN A 305 -32.17 12.67 5.06
N ARG A 306 -32.13 11.33 4.98
CA ARG A 306 -33.33 10.49 4.93
C ARG A 306 -33.71 10.02 6.33
N SER A 307 -34.94 10.33 6.75
CA SER A 307 -35.48 9.91 8.04
C SER A 307 -35.80 8.40 8.03
N GLY A 308 -34.95 7.59 8.68
CA GLY A 308 -35.15 6.14 8.80
C GLY A 308 -36.15 5.71 9.89
N LYS A 309 -37.05 6.60 10.33
CA LYS A 309 -37.99 6.36 11.44
C LYS A 309 -39.31 5.76 10.96
N ASP A 310 -39.22 4.54 10.45
CA ASP A 310 -40.36 3.79 9.90
C ASP A 310 -41.32 3.26 10.98
N PHE A 311 -40.87 3.21 12.25
CA PHE A 311 -41.62 2.63 13.37
C PHE A 311 -41.56 3.52 14.62
N ALA A 312 -42.58 3.39 15.49
CA ALA A 312 -42.59 4.00 16.81
C ALA A 312 -41.70 3.21 17.79
N ASP A 313 -41.04 3.90 18.72
CA ASP A 313 -40.06 3.29 19.63
C ASP A 313 -40.67 2.22 20.54
N GLU A 314 -41.96 2.36 20.89
CA GLU A 314 -42.72 1.33 21.62
C GLU A 314 -42.81 0.00 20.85
N LYS A 315 -42.96 0.06 19.51
CA LYS A 315 -42.94 -1.15 18.65
C LYS A 315 -41.54 -1.76 18.59
N LEU A 316 -40.51 -0.91 18.44
CA LEU A 316 -39.11 -1.35 18.41
C LEU A 316 -38.73 -2.06 19.72
N LEU A 317 -39.08 -1.48 20.87
CA LEU A 317 -38.89 -2.07 22.20
C LEU A 317 -39.64 -3.39 22.36
N THR A 318 -40.88 -3.48 21.87
CA THR A 318 -41.69 -4.71 21.95
C THR A 318 -41.07 -5.86 21.16
N VAL A 319 -40.65 -5.61 19.91
CA VAL A 319 -39.99 -6.62 19.06
C VAL A 319 -38.62 -6.99 19.61
N LEU A 320 -37.81 -6.02 20.05
CA LEU A 320 -36.51 -6.32 20.67
C LEU A 320 -36.65 -7.17 21.94
N ALA A 321 -37.69 -6.93 22.75
CA ALA A 321 -37.99 -7.76 23.90
C ALA A 321 -38.53 -9.16 23.55
N GLU A 322 -38.88 -9.44 22.30
CA GLU A 322 -39.14 -10.80 21.76
C GLU A 322 -37.82 -11.45 21.30
N VAL A 323 -36.98 -10.71 20.58
CA VAL A 323 -35.63 -11.13 20.18
C VAL A 323 -34.76 -11.50 21.39
N GLU A 324 -34.83 -10.75 22.49
CA GLU A 324 -34.16 -11.10 23.77
C GLU A 324 -34.58 -12.48 24.32
N ARG A 325 -35.86 -12.85 24.16
CA ARG A 325 -36.38 -14.14 24.63
C ARG A 325 -35.95 -15.28 23.72
N ASP A 326 -35.98 -15.09 22.41
CA ASP A 326 -35.70 -16.15 21.45
C ASP A 326 -34.19 -16.41 21.26
N LEU A 327 -33.35 -15.40 21.47
CA LEU A 327 -31.88 -15.53 21.47
C LEU A 327 -31.29 -15.90 22.85
N GLU A 328 -32.13 -16.05 23.88
CA GLU A 328 -31.73 -16.23 25.30
C GLU A 328 -30.72 -15.18 25.83
N ILE A 329 -30.81 -13.94 25.32
CA ILE A 329 -29.88 -12.84 25.59
C ILE A 329 -30.59 -11.68 26.30
N THR A 330 -29.90 -11.03 27.25
CA THR A 330 -30.35 -9.75 27.83
C THR A 330 -29.36 -8.65 27.43
N TYR A 331 -29.84 -7.67 26.67
CA TYR A 331 -29.08 -6.47 26.33
C TYR A 331 -29.19 -5.43 27.46
N ASP A 332 -28.14 -4.64 27.67
CA ASP A 332 -28.22 -3.48 28.57
C ASP A 332 -28.83 -2.24 27.91
N ASP A 333 -29.03 -1.18 28.69
CA ASP A 333 -29.68 0.04 28.22
C ASP A 333 -28.94 0.74 27.07
N LEU A 334 -27.60 0.63 27.00
CA LEU A 334 -26.78 1.24 25.96
C LEU A 334 -26.81 0.40 24.67
N GLN A 335 -26.76 -0.92 24.80
CA GLN A 335 -26.95 -1.86 23.69
C GLN A 335 -28.36 -1.74 23.10
N LYS A 336 -29.40 -1.56 23.93
CA LYS A 336 -30.78 -1.28 23.50
C LYS A 336 -30.89 0.07 22.78
N GLN A 337 -30.25 1.11 23.30
CA GLN A 337 -30.15 2.41 22.63
C GLN A 337 -29.42 2.32 21.28
N ALA A 338 -28.38 1.49 21.16
CA ALA A 338 -27.69 1.25 19.89
C ALA A 338 -28.61 0.59 18.83
N ILE A 339 -29.32 -0.49 19.19
CA ILE A 339 -30.25 -1.17 18.28
C ILE A 339 -31.39 -0.23 17.86
N ILE A 340 -32.02 0.47 18.81
CA ILE A 340 -33.14 1.38 18.54
C ILE A 340 -32.68 2.62 17.76
N GLY A 341 -31.47 3.12 18.04
CA GLY A 341 -30.84 4.23 17.30
C GLY A 341 -30.59 3.86 15.84
N ALA A 342 -29.98 2.70 15.59
CA ALA A 342 -29.74 2.18 14.25
C ALA A 342 -31.06 1.90 13.49
N MET A 343 -32.10 1.40 14.18
CA MET A 343 -33.42 1.18 13.57
C MET A 343 -34.07 2.48 13.09
N ASN A 344 -33.95 3.56 13.87
CA ASN A 344 -34.56 4.86 13.59
C ASN A 344 -33.82 5.71 12.54
N GLN A 345 -32.65 5.28 12.05
CA GLN A 345 -31.81 6.04 11.13
C GLN A 345 -31.61 5.30 9.79
N GLN A 346 -31.27 6.04 8.73
CA GLN A 346 -30.92 5.43 7.44
C GLN A 346 -29.46 4.95 7.42
N PHE A 347 -28.57 5.69 8.09
CA PHE A 347 -27.15 5.39 8.27
C PHE A 347 -26.83 5.53 9.76
N PHE A 348 -26.05 4.60 10.33
CA PHE A 348 -25.69 4.61 11.75
C PHE A 348 -24.31 3.98 11.99
N ILE A 349 -23.58 4.45 13.01
CA ILE A 349 -22.27 3.90 13.39
C ILE A 349 -22.27 3.34 14.82
N LEU A 350 -21.86 2.08 14.96
CA LEU A 350 -21.63 1.41 16.23
C LEU A 350 -20.12 1.21 16.45
N THR A 351 -19.55 1.92 17.43
CA THR A 351 -18.15 1.74 17.82
C THR A 351 -18.05 1.13 19.22
N GLY A 352 -17.03 0.30 19.45
CA GLY A 352 -16.77 -0.26 20.77
C GLY A 352 -15.51 -1.12 20.78
N GLY A 353 -14.92 -1.30 21.96
CA GLY A 353 -13.77 -2.19 22.13
C GLY A 353 -14.09 -3.68 21.87
N PRO A 354 -13.12 -4.59 22.03
CA PRO A 354 -13.39 -6.02 22.07
C PRO A 354 -14.26 -6.37 23.28
N GLY A 355 -15.05 -7.44 23.20
CA GLY A 355 -15.86 -7.91 24.33
C GLY A 355 -17.05 -7.01 24.72
N THR A 356 -17.27 -5.87 24.06
CA THR A 356 -18.42 -4.95 24.32
C THR A 356 -19.77 -5.46 23.79
N GLY A 357 -19.80 -6.61 23.12
CA GLY A 357 -21.02 -7.21 22.57
C GLY A 357 -21.40 -6.76 21.15
N LYS A 358 -20.49 -6.13 20.38
CA LYS A 358 -20.75 -5.67 19.00
C LYS A 358 -21.47 -6.71 18.13
N THR A 359 -20.96 -7.94 18.08
CA THR A 359 -21.58 -9.05 17.33
C THR A 359 -22.96 -9.44 17.86
N THR A 360 -23.14 -9.43 19.19
CA THR A 360 -24.42 -9.70 19.85
C THR A 360 -25.47 -8.65 19.47
N ILE A 361 -25.05 -7.38 19.32
CA ILE A 361 -25.89 -6.29 18.81
C ILE A 361 -26.20 -6.47 17.32
N ILE A 362 -25.23 -6.88 16.49
CA ILE A 362 -25.45 -7.18 15.06
C ILE A 362 -26.57 -8.23 14.92
N ASN A 363 -26.49 -9.37 15.64
CA ASN A 363 -27.52 -10.40 15.58
C ASN A 363 -28.89 -9.89 16.06
N GLY A 364 -28.93 -9.17 17.19
CA GLY A 364 -30.17 -8.61 17.72
C GLY A 364 -30.80 -7.56 16.79
N PHE A 365 -29.98 -6.81 16.07
CA PHE A 365 -30.40 -5.85 15.06
C PHE A 365 -30.93 -6.54 13.80
N ILE A 366 -30.24 -7.57 13.28
CA ILE A 366 -30.69 -8.40 12.15
C ILE A 366 -32.07 -9.02 12.43
N GLU A 367 -32.21 -9.70 13.58
CA GLU A 367 -33.47 -10.31 14.03
C GLU A 367 -34.59 -9.28 14.18
N THR A 368 -34.31 -8.15 14.83
CA THR A 368 -35.28 -7.06 14.99
C THR A 368 -35.71 -6.52 13.61
N TYR A 369 -34.78 -6.38 12.66
CA TYR A 369 -35.06 -5.86 11.32
C TYR A 369 -35.94 -6.84 10.53
N ALA A 370 -35.56 -8.13 10.49
CA ALA A 370 -36.31 -9.17 9.80
C ALA A 370 -37.76 -9.26 10.30
N ARG A 371 -37.97 -9.26 11.62
CA ARG A 371 -39.31 -9.28 12.25
C ARG A 371 -40.13 -8.03 11.95
N LEU A 372 -39.50 -6.85 11.91
CA LEU A 372 -40.17 -5.59 11.60
C LEU A 372 -40.63 -5.49 10.14
N HIS A 373 -39.81 -6.01 9.22
CA HIS A 373 -40.02 -5.96 7.77
C HIS A 373 -40.63 -7.25 7.17
N GLN A 374 -40.88 -8.28 7.97
CA GLN A 374 -41.41 -9.59 7.57
C GLN A 374 -40.52 -10.30 6.54
N LEU A 375 -39.20 -10.23 6.76
CA LEU A 375 -38.19 -10.92 5.94
C LEU A 375 -37.93 -12.32 6.50
N ASP A 376 -37.73 -13.29 5.62
CA ASP A 376 -37.12 -14.56 5.99
C ASP A 376 -35.60 -14.38 6.12
N LEU A 377 -34.97 -15.13 7.03
CA LEU A 377 -33.53 -15.13 7.24
C LEU A 377 -32.83 -16.34 6.61
N ASP A 378 -33.58 -17.34 6.12
CA ASP A 378 -33.00 -18.44 5.34
C ASP A 378 -32.68 -17.96 3.90
N PRO A 379 -31.41 -17.95 3.46
CA PRO A 379 -31.05 -17.53 2.11
C PRO A 379 -31.58 -18.47 1.02
N ASP A 380 -31.76 -19.76 1.31
CA ASP A 380 -32.20 -20.77 0.33
C ASP A 380 -33.68 -20.57 -0.07
N HIS A 381 -34.42 -19.71 0.63
CA HIS A 381 -35.77 -19.29 0.24
C HIS A 381 -35.78 -18.21 -0.86
N TYR A 382 -34.66 -17.52 -1.14
CA TYR A 382 -34.54 -16.41 -2.10
C TYR A 382 -33.90 -16.88 -3.43
N ASN A 383 -34.51 -17.86 -4.10
CA ASN A 383 -33.90 -18.51 -5.28
C ASN A 383 -33.76 -17.60 -6.51
N ASP A 384 -34.80 -16.82 -6.82
CA ASP A 384 -34.85 -15.88 -7.96
C ASP A 384 -34.82 -14.40 -7.53
N ASP A 385 -34.88 -14.13 -6.22
CA ASP A 385 -34.95 -12.79 -5.61
C ASP A 385 -33.64 -12.45 -4.88
N VAL A 386 -33.31 -11.17 -4.75
CA VAL A 386 -32.09 -10.74 -4.03
C VAL A 386 -32.28 -10.86 -2.51
N PHE A 387 -31.42 -11.63 -1.84
CA PHE A 387 -31.39 -11.71 -0.38
C PHE A 387 -31.22 -10.31 0.25
N PRO A 388 -32.14 -9.86 1.14
CA PRO A 388 -32.27 -8.44 1.46
C PRO A 388 -31.19 -7.87 2.41
N ILE A 389 -30.37 -8.72 3.03
CA ILE A 389 -29.38 -8.32 4.05
C ILE A 389 -27.97 -8.61 3.53
N LEU A 390 -27.22 -7.56 3.21
CA LEU A 390 -25.82 -7.66 2.80
C LEU A 390 -24.92 -7.50 4.02
N LEU A 391 -24.13 -8.54 4.28
CA LEU A 391 -23.14 -8.58 5.35
C LEU A 391 -21.74 -8.43 4.76
N ALA A 392 -20.96 -7.46 5.24
CA ALA A 392 -19.70 -7.07 4.63
C ALA A 392 -18.56 -6.89 5.66
N ALA A 393 -17.33 -7.12 5.21
CA ALA A 393 -16.12 -6.83 5.98
C ALA A 393 -14.95 -6.43 5.07
N PRO A 394 -13.93 -5.70 5.57
CA PRO A 394 -12.77 -5.31 4.77
C PRO A 394 -11.86 -6.50 4.40
N THR A 395 -11.83 -7.56 5.22
CA THR A 395 -11.01 -8.77 5.00
C THR A 395 -11.87 -10.02 4.95
N GLY A 396 -11.44 -11.01 4.16
CA GLY A 396 -12.20 -12.26 3.99
C GLY A 396 -12.34 -13.04 5.30
N ARG A 397 -11.31 -12.99 6.15
CA ARG A 397 -11.29 -13.54 7.51
C ARG A 397 -12.37 -12.94 8.41
N ALA A 398 -12.56 -11.62 8.35
CA ALA A 398 -13.62 -10.94 9.10
C ALA A 398 -15.02 -11.31 8.56
N SER A 399 -15.19 -11.48 7.24
CA SER A 399 -16.46 -12.01 6.70
C SER A 399 -16.70 -13.48 7.03
N ARG A 400 -15.69 -14.38 6.98
CA ARG A 400 -15.81 -15.78 7.45
C ARG A 400 -16.33 -15.82 8.89
N ARG A 401 -15.69 -15.06 9.78
CA ARG A 401 -16.10 -14.89 11.18
C ARG A 401 -17.52 -14.31 11.32
N MET A 402 -17.94 -13.42 10.44
CA MET A 402 -19.30 -12.89 10.43
C MET A 402 -20.32 -13.97 10.05
N ASN A 403 -20.01 -14.84 9.08
CA ASN A 403 -20.86 -16.00 8.71
C ASN A 403 -21.06 -16.93 9.91
N GLU A 404 -19.97 -17.32 10.57
CA GLU A 404 -19.97 -18.20 11.76
C GLU A 404 -20.85 -17.66 12.90
N LEU A 405 -20.89 -16.34 13.08
CA LEU A 405 -21.55 -15.70 14.22
C LEU A 405 -22.96 -15.20 13.93
N THR A 406 -23.32 -14.96 12.66
CA THR A 406 -24.67 -14.53 12.24
C THR A 406 -25.52 -15.65 11.65
N GLY A 407 -24.88 -16.71 11.14
CA GLY A 407 -25.55 -17.74 10.32
C GLY A 407 -25.86 -17.31 8.88
N LEU A 408 -25.48 -16.09 8.48
CA LEU A 408 -25.87 -15.47 7.20
C LEU A 408 -24.68 -15.29 6.25
N PRO A 409 -24.91 -15.16 4.93
CA PRO A 409 -23.84 -14.99 3.95
C PRO A 409 -23.24 -13.58 3.98
N ALA A 410 -22.00 -13.46 4.47
CA ALA A 410 -21.16 -12.29 4.36
C ALA A 410 -20.00 -12.49 3.37
N ALA A 411 -19.51 -11.38 2.83
CA ALA A 411 -18.39 -11.34 1.89
C ALA A 411 -17.49 -10.12 2.15
N THR A 412 -16.39 -9.99 1.40
CA THR A 412 -15.57 -8.78 1.46
C THR A 412 -16.27 -7.61 0.79
N ILE A 413 -15.99 -6.38 1.24
CA ILE A 413 -16.45 -5.15 0.57
C ILE A 413 -16.05 -5.17 -0.91
N HIS A 414 -14.83 -5.61 -1.22
CA HIS A 414 -14.35 -5.81 -2.60
C HIS A 414 -15.25 -6.76 -3.41
N ARG A 415 -15.61 -7.93 -2.87
CA ARG A 415 -16.47 -8.91 -3.55
C ARG A 415 -17.90 -8.41 -3.76
N HIS A 416 -18.47 -7.66 -2.81
CA HIS A 416 -19.79 -7.01 -2.96
C HIS A 416 -19.80 -5.91 -4.03
N LEU A 417 -18.67 -5.21 -4.21
CA LEU A 417 -18.51 -4.16 -5.23
C LEU A 417 -18.03 -4.70 -6.59
N GLY A 418 -17.76 -6.00 -6.72
CA GLY A 418 -17.19 -6.63 -7.92
C GLY A 418 -15.69 -6.36 -8.16
N LEU A 419 -14.99 -5.75 -7.20
CA LEU A 419 -13.66 -5.20 -7.40
C LEU A 419 -12.58 -6.29 -7.57
N GLY A 420 -11.74 -6.11 -8.59
CA GLY A 420 -10.59 -6.97 -8.88
C GLY A 420 -10.85 -8.12 -9.85
N GLN A 421 -11.93 -8.09 -10.64
CA GLN A 421 -12.15 -9.03 -11.76
C GLN A 421 -11.70 -8.45 -13.12
N ASP A 422 -12.01 -7.18 -13.40
CA ASP A 422 -11.54 -6.45 -14.58
C ASP A 422 -11.37 -4.96 -14.24
N GLU A 423 -10.25 -4.33 -14.62
CA GLU A 423 -10.01 -2.89 -14.40
C GLU A 423 -11.07 -2.00 -15.11
N ALA A 424 -11.77 -2.52 -16.13
CA ALA A 424 -12.87 -1.83 -16.80
C ALA A 424 -14.20 -1.84 -16.01
N GLU A 425 -14.52 -2.93 -15.30
CA GLU A 425 -15.73 -3.00 -14.45
C GLU A 425 -15.52 -2.23 -13.13
N ASP A 426 -14.29 -2.28 -12.60
CA ASP A 426 -13.82 -1.52 -11.44
C ASP A 426 -14.08 0.01 -11.56
N ALA A 427 -14.20 0.52 -12.79
CA ALA A 427 -14.44 1.93 -13.11
C ALA A 427 -15.92 2.31 -13.32
N LEU A 428 -16.81 1.33 -13.54
CA LEU A 428 -18.23 1.59 -13.83
C LEU A 428 -19.11 1.68 -12.57
N GLY A 429 -18.74 0.99 -11.50
CA GLY A 429 -19.37 1.10 -10.18
C GLY A 429 -20.75 0.45 -10.08
N ASN A 430 -20.80 -0.80 -9.64
CA ASN A 430 -22.06 -1.54 -9.44
C ASN A 430 -22.83 -1.03 -8.21
N GLU A 431 -24.11 -0.69 -8.38
CA GLU A 431 -25.02 -0.36 -7.27
C GLU A 431 -25.37 -1.63 -6.48
N LEU A 432 -25.24 -1.57 -5.14
CA LEU A 432 -25.49 -2.70 -4.24
C LEU A 432 -26.99 -3.04 -4.22
N SER A 433 -27.33 -4.29 -4.55
CA SER A 433 -28.71 -4.77 -4.48
C SER A 433 -29.03 -5.28 -3.08
N GLY A 434 -30.03 -4.69 -2.41
CA GLY A 434 -30.50 -5.13 -1.08
C GLY A 434 -31.27 -4.04 -0.32
N ALA A 435 -31.69 -4.36 0.92
CA ALA A 435 -32.45 -3.45 1.80
C ALA A 435 -31.65 -2.99 3.03
N LEU A 436 -30.73 -3.82 3.52
CA LEU A 436 -29.86 -3.54 4.67
C LEU A 436 -28.42 -3.92 4.36
N LEU A 437 -27.47 -3.02 4.65
CA LEU A 437 -26.03 -3.27 4.67
C LEU A 437 -25.50 -3.20 6.10
N ILE A 438 -24.74 -4.21 6.53
CA ILE A 438 -23.94 -4.16 7.76
C ILE A 438 -22.48 -4.37 7.39
N VAL A 439 -21.58 -3.51 7.89
CA VAL A 439 -20.14 -3.59 7.63
C VAL A 439 -19.35 -3.58 8.95
N ASP A 440 -18.67 -4.67 9.30
CA ASP A 440 -17.87 -4.76 10.55
C ASP A 440 -16.35 -4.59 10.30
N GLU A 441 -15.60 -4.35 11.37
CA GLU A 441 -14.18 -3.94 11.39
C GLU A 441 -13.90 -2.72 10.46
N PHE A 442 -14.86 -1.79 10.32
CA PHE A 442 -14.79 -0.66 9.39
C PHE A 442 -13.60 0.29 9.64
N SER A 443 -12.96 0.24 10.81
CA SER A 443 -11.71 0.95 11.09
C SER A 443 -10.54 0.56 10.18
N MET A 444 -10.61 -0.58 9.47
CA MET A 444 -9.63 -0.98 8.46
C MET A 444 -9.87 -0.37 7.06
N VAL A 445 -10.98 0.33 6.82
CA VAL A 445 -11.38 0.83 5.49
C VAL A 445 -10.74 2.18 5.20
N ASP A 446 -10.01 2.28 4.07
CA ASP A 446 -9.37 3.52 3.61
C ASP A 446 -10.32 4.44 2.80
N THR A 447 -9.82 5.63 2.45
CA THR A 447 -10.58 6.68 1.74
C THR A 447 -11.10 6.21 0.38
N TRP A 448 -10.33 5.43 -0.38
CA TRP A 448 -10.73 4.97 -1.71
C TRP A 448 -11.83 3.91 -1.64
N LEU A 449 -11.66 2.92 -0.76
CA LEU A 449 -12.64 1.85 -0.56
C LEU A 449 -13.93 2.39 0.08
N ALA A 450 -13.83 3.31 1.04
CA ALA A 450 -15.00 3.99 1.62
C ALA A 450 -15.77 4.80 0.55
N ASN A 451 -15.07 5.52 -0.32
CA ASN A 451 -15.71 6.26 -1.40
C ASN A 451 -16.41 5.34 -2.42
N LYS A 452 -15.73 4.30 -2.93
CA LYS A 452 -16.37 3.32 -3.83
C LYS A 452 -17.60 2.67 -3.17
N LEU A 453 -17.50 2.30 -1.89
CA LEU A 453 -18.60 1.72 -1.13
C LEU A 453 -19.79 2.69 -0.99
N PHE A 454 -19.59 3.91 -0.50
CA PHE A 454 -20.71 4.82 -0.26
C PHE A 454 -21.36 5.33 -1.55
N GLN A 455 -20.63 5.39 -2.68
CA GLN A 455 -21.21 5.66 -3.99
C GLN A 455 -22.10 4.52 -4.49
N ALA A 456 -21.80 3.28 -4.11
CA ALA A 456 -22.55 2.09 -4.53
C ALA A 456 -23.81 1.80 -3.67
N ILE A 457 -24.04 2.51 -2.56
CA ILE A 457 -25.21 2.25 -1.69
C ILE A 457 -26.46 2.96 -2.25
N PRO A 458 -27.55 2.23 -2.57
CA PRO A 458 -28.83 2.84 -2.92
C PRO A 458 -29.34 3.71 -1.77
N GLY A 459 -29.87 4.89 -2.07
CA GLY A 459 -30.43 5.78 -1.05
C GLY A 459 -31.61 5.18 -0.25
N SER A 460 -32.19 4.05 -0.67
CA SER A 460 -33.20 3.28 0.08
C SER A 460 -32.63 2.25 1.05
N MET A 461 -31.36 1.88 0.92
CA MET A 461 -30.71 0.85 1.72
C MET A 461 -30.34 1.39 3.11
N LYS A 462 -30.73 0.69 4.18
CA LYS A 462 -30.31 1.03 5.55
C LYS A 462 -28.86 0.57 5.76
N VAL A 463 -28.06 1.34 6.51
CA VAL A 463 -26.62 1.09 6.66
C VAL A 463 -26.23 1.12 8.14
N LEU A 464 -25.58 0.05 8.61
CA LEU A 464 -24.95 -0.03 9.93
C LEU A 464 -23.45 -0.28 9.76
N LEU A 465 -22.62 0.70 10.10
CA LEU A 465 -21.17 0.50 10.20
C LEU A 465 -20.80 0.09 11.62
N VAL A 466 -19.94 -0.90 11.75
CA VAL A 466 -19.47 -1.46 13.02
C VAL A 466 -17.94 -1.51 13.03
N GLY A 467 -17.33 -1.22 14.18
CA GLY A 467 -15.88 -1.26 14.30
C GLY A 467 -15.36 -0.85 15.67
N ASP A 468 -14.07 -0.55 15.69
CA ASP A 468 -13.32 -0.18 16.89
C ASP A 468 -12.33 0.93 16.53
N ALA A 469 -12.64 2.16 16.93
CA ALA A 469 -11.83 3.34 16.62
C ALA A 469 -10.49 3.39 17.39
N ASP A 470 -10.31 2.54 18.40
CA ASP A 470 -9.10 2.49 19.23
C ASP A 470 -8.07 1.45 18.69
N GLN A 471 -8.44 0.64 17.68
CA GLN A 471 -7.54 -0.27 16.95
C GLN A 471 -6.65 0.47 15.92
N LEU A 472 -5.77 -0.27 15.25
CA LEU A 472 -5.01 0.20 14.08
C LEU A 472 -5.96 0.70 12.97
N PRO A 473 -5.65 1.84 12.32
CA PRO A 473 -6.41 2.34 11.17
C PRO A 473 -6.14 1.52 9.90
N SER A 474 -6.79 1.91 8.80
CA SER A 474 -6.56 1.36 7.45
C SER A 474 -5.10 1.37 7.02
N VAL A 475 -4.70 0.42 6.18
CA VAL A 475 -3.35 0.42 5.58
C VAL A 475 -3.22 1.53 4.53
N GLY A 476 -4.26 1.74 3.69
CA GLY A 476 -4.34 2.89 2.79
C GLY A 476 -4.74 4.20 3.49
N PRO A 477 -4.68 5.35 2.79
CA PRO A 477 -4.82 6.68 3.39
C PRO A 477 -6.21 7.01 3.94
N GLY A 478 -6.23 7.93 4.90
CA GLY A 478 -7.42 8.35 5.66
C GLY A 478 -7.56 7.65 7.01
N GLN A 479 -8.51 8.11 7.83
CA GLN A 479 -8.88 7.50 9.11
C GLN A 479 -10.40 7.44 9.25
N ILE A 480 -11.09 7.12 8.15
CA ILE A 480 -12.53 7.36 7.90
C ILE A 480 -13.41 7.05 9.12
N PHE A 481 -13.35 5.84 9.68
CA PHE A 481 -14.17 5.46 10.83
C PHE A 481 -14.00 6.39 12.05
N ALA A 482 -12.76 6.79 12.35
CA ALA A 482 -12.45 7.70 13.46
C ALA A 482 -12.90 9.14 13.16
N ASP A 483 -12.95 9.56 11.90
CA ASP A 483 -13.42 10.89 11.50
C ASP A 483 -14.95 10.98 11.46
N LEU A 484 -15.66 9.96 10.95
CA LEU A 484 -17.11 9.91 10.97
C LEU A 484 -17.69 9.94 12.40
N LEU A 485 -16.95 9.41 13.39
CA LEU A 485 -17.29 9.48 14.81
C LEU A 485 -17.07 10.87 15.46
N LYS A 486 -16.39 11.81 14.78
CA LYS A 486 -16.19 13.20 15.22
C LYS A 486 -17.23 14.17 14.63
N ILE A 487 -17.99 13.74 13.61
CA ILE A 487 -18.94 14.57 12.85
C ILE A 487 -20.33 14.54 13.52
N PRO A 488 -20.84 15.66 14.09
CA PRO A 488 -22.10 15.67 14.86
C PRO A 488 -23.36 15.26 14.08
N GLU A 489 -23.35 15.44 12.75
CA GLU A 489 -24.44 15.08 11.84
C GLU A 489 -24.57 13.56 11.62
N ILE A 490 -23.58 12.77 12.05
CA ILE A 490 -23.56 11.32 11.87
C ILE A 490 -23.99 10.61 13.17
N PRO A 491 -25.15 9.96 13.19
CA PRO A 491 -25.66 9.31 14.40
C PRO A 491 -24.81 8.08 14.73
N SER A 492 -24.29 8.05 15.95
CA SER A 492 -23.41 6.98 16.43
C SER A 492 -23.60 6.68 17.91
N VAL A 493 -23.23 5.47 18.32
CA VAL A 493 -23.13 5.05 19.73
C VAL A 493 -21.78 4.41 19.99
N LYS A 494 -21.12 4.82 21.09
CA LYS A 494 -19.88 4.22 21.60
C LYS A 494 -20.18 3.32 22.80
N LEU A 495 -19.95 2.03 22.64
CA LEU A 495 -20.01 1.05 23.72
C LEU A 495 -18.75 1.17 24.60
N ASP A 496 -18.95 1.25 25.91
CA ASP A 496 -17.90 1.33 26.93
C ASP A 496 -17.81 0.04 27.78
N LYS A 497 -18.96 -0.56 28.11
CA LYS A 497 -19.07 -1.74 28.97
C LYS A 497 -18.73 -3.05 28.26
N ILE A 498 -18.04 -3.94 28.97
CA ILE A 498 -17.59 -5.26 28.55
C ILE A 498 -18.52 -6.36 29.06
N PHE A 499 -18.63 -7.45 28.29
CA PHE A 499 -19.47 -8.62 28.55
C PHE A 499 -18.73 -9.95 28.27
N ARG A 500 -17.39 -9.98 28.38
CA ARG A 500 -16.63 -11.25 28.37
C ARG A 500 -16.97 -12.06 29.64
N GLN A 501 -16.90 -13.39 29.55
CA GLN A 501 -17.18 -14.26 30.69
C GLN A 501 -16.14 -14.06 31.81
N GLY A 502 -16.57 -13.44 32.90
CA GLY A 502 -15.74 -13.06 34.04
C GLY A 502 -15.34 -11.58 33.98
N ASP A 503 -15.96 -10.77 34.85
CA ASP A 503 -15.67 -9.33 35.03
C ASP A 503 -14.26 -9.04 35.61
N ASP A 504 -13.42 -10.08 35.79
CA ASP A 504 -12.06 -10.04 36.38
C ASP A 504 -10.92 -10.14 35.33
N SER A 505 -11.19 -10.02 34.01
CA SER A 505 -10.15 -10.21 32.97
C SER A 505 -9.18 -9.02 32.87
N THR A 506 -8.01 -9.16 33.48
CA THR A 506 -6.96 -8.14 33.56
C THR A 506 -6.22 -7.87 32.25
N ILE A 507 -6.46 -8.69 31.22
CA ILE A 507 -6.14 -8.38 29.82
C ILE A 507 -6.98 -7.18 29.34
N THR A 508 -8.28 -7.19 29.65
CA THR A 508 -9.23 -6.20 29.14
C THR A 508 -9.09 -4.88 29.91
N ASP A 509 -8.88 -4.94 31.23
CA ASP A 509 -8.48 -3.77 32.03
C ASP A 509 -7.24 -3.08 31.45
N LEU A 510 -6.23 -3.86 31.07
CA LEU A 510 -4.99 -3.32 30.52
C LEU A 510 -5.23 -2.66 29.15
N ALA A 511 -6.09 -3.24 28.31
CA ALA A 511 -6.46 -2.63 27.03
C ALA A 511 -7.11 -1.25 27.23
N HIS A 512 -7.97 -1.09 28.25
CA HIS A 512 -8.55 0.22 28.61
C HIS A 512 -7.49 1.22 29.07
N HIS A 513 -6.65 0.88 30.05
CA HIS A 513 -5.60 1.78 30.52
C HIS A 513 -4.67 2.22 29.37
N ILE A 514 -4.25 1.29 28.51
CA ILE A 514 -3.37 1.58 27.37
C ILE A 514 -4.02 2.55 26.38
N LYS A 515 -5.30 2.34 26.04
CA LYS A 515 -6.11 3.24 25.22
C LYS A 515 -6.22 4.65 25.83
N ASP A 516 -6.39 4.73 27.14
CA ASP A 516 -6.48 5.98 27.90
C ASP A 516 -5.10 6.61 28.19
N GLY A 517 -4.03 6.13 27.53
CA GLY A 517 -2.67 6.69 27.64
C GLY A 517 -1.94 6.34 28.94
N GLN A 518 -2.38 5.32 29.66
CA GLN A 518 -1.89 4.95 30.99
C GLN A 518 -1.25 3.56 31.00
N LEU A 519 -0.04 3.45 31.56
CA LEU A 519 0.56 2.16 31.90
C LEU A 519 0.30 1.92 33.40
N PRO A 520 -0.46 0.88 33.80
CA PRO A 520 -0.78 0.65 35.21
C PRO A 520 0.47 0.46 36.07
N SER A 521 0.46 0.95 37.31
CA SER A 521 1.56 0.73 38.26
C SER A 521 1.75 -0.74 38.65
N ASP A 522 0.81 -1.62 38.29
CA ASP A 522 0.90 -3.07 38.42
C ASP A 522 1.15 -3.79 37.08
N PHE A 523 1.50 -3.07 36.02
CA PHE A 523 1.73 -3.61 34.67
C PHE A 523 2.60 -4.86 34.68
N THR A 524 3.75 -4.76 35.38
CA THR A 524 4.75 -5.83 35.54
C THR A 524 4.35 -6.94 36.51
N ALA A 525 3.28 -6.75 37.30
CA ALA A 525 2.79 -7.75 38.24
C ALA A 525 2.04 -8.89 37.51
N LYS A 526 2.27 -10.11 37.98
CA LYS A 526 1.59 -11.30 37.46
C LYS A 526 0.13 -11.35 37.91
N LYS A 527 -0.77 -11.60 36.96
CA LYS A 527 -2.23 -11.74 37.12
C LYS A 527 -2.66 -13.17 36.71
N PRO A 528 -3.95 -13.53 36.79
CA PRO A 528 -4.44 -14.85 36.35
C PRO A 528 -4.28 -15.07 34.83
N ASP A 529 -4.66 -14.07 34.03
CA ASP A 529 -4.67 -14.07 32.56
C ASP A 529 -3.51 -13.28 31.93
N ARG A 530 -2.79 -12.44 32.70
CA ARG A 530 -1.62 -11.67 32.24
C ARG A 530 -0.32 -12.07 32.94
N SER A 531 0.75 -12.24 32.19
CA SER A 531 2.14 -12.33 32.70
C SER A 531 3.07 -11.38 31.95
N TYR A 532 4.07 -10.84 32.66
CA TYR A 532 5.10 -9.95 32.10
C TYR A 532 6.51 -10.50 32.37
N PHE A 533 7.43 -10.30 31.41
CA PHE A 533 8.83 -10.68 31.49
C PHE A 533 9.75 -9.57 30.94
N GLU A 534 10.52 -8.91 31.82
CA GLU A 534 11.56 -7.93 31.44
C GLU A 534 12.73 -8.64 30.75
N VAL A 535 12.99 -8.29 29.48
CA VAL A 535 14.03 -8.92 28.66
C VAL A 535 14.42 -8.03 27.47
N SER A 536 15.72 -7.87 27.21
CA SER A 536 16.20 -7.09 26.06
C SER A 536 16.16 -7.88 24.74
N ALA A 537 16.13 -7.17 23.62
CA ALA A 537 15.90 -7.71 22.27
C ALA A 537 16.74 -8.95 21.88
N ASN A 538 17.96 -9.09 22.41
CA ASN A 538 18.85 -10.22 22.10
C ASN A 538 18.44 -11.53 22.80
N PHE A 539 17.73 -11.46 23.91
CA PHE A 539 17.31 -12.61 24.72
C PHE A 539 15.83 -12.99 24.51
N VAL A 540 15.07 -12.17 23.79
CA VAL A 540 13.68 -12.47 23.37
C VAL A 540 13.53 -13.88 22.77
N PRO A 541 14.39 -14.35 21.83
CA PRO A 541 14.25 -15.70 21.28
C PRO A 541 14.31 -16.80 22.34
N GLN A 542 15.24 -16.69 23.29
CA GLN A 542 15.45 -17.70 24.33
C GLN A 542 14.29 -17.74 25.33
N MET A 543 13.70 -16.58 25.65
CA MET A 543 12.50 -16.51 26.51
C MET A 543 11.28 -17.09 25.79
N VAL A 544 11.10 -16.76 24.50
CA VAL A 544 10.06 -17.36 23.64
C VAL A 544 10.21 -18.88 23.56
N GLU A 545 11.42 -19.39 23.34
CA GLU A 545 11.71 -20.83 23.28
C GLU A 545 11.34 -21.54 24.59
N GLN A 546 11.66 -20.96 25.74
CA GLN A 546 11.32 -21.50 27.06
C GLN A 546 9.80 -21.54 27.29
N ILE A 547 9.09 -20.48 26.91
CA ILE A 547 7.63 -20.35 27.05
C ILE A 547 6.91 -21.34 26.11
N ALA A 548 7.31 -21.40 24.85
CA ALA A 548 6.78 -22.35 23.87
C ALA A 548 7.12 -23.82 24.24
N SER A 549 8.31 -24.08 24.77
CA SER A 549 8.67 -25.39 25.33
C SER A 549 7.78 -25.78 26.50
N ALA A 550 7.44 -24.83 27.38
CA ALA A 550 6.53 -25.05 28.51
C ALA A 550 5.07 -25.23 28.08
N TRP A 551 4.66 -24.60 26.97
CA TRP A 551 3.36 -24.80 26.32
C TRP A 551 3.23 -26.22 25.74
N GLN A 552 4.18 -26.63 24.91
CA GLN A 552 4.23 -27.98 24.30
C GLN A 552 4.27 -29.08 25.37
N LYS A 553 5.06 -28.90 26.44
CA LYS A 553 5.16 -29.87 27.57
C LYS A 553 3.88 -30.02 28.40
N ARG A 554 2.88 -29.15 28.23
CA ARG A 554 1.55 -29.30 28.84
C ARG A 554 0.57 -30.09 27.96
N GLY A 555 0.94 -30.39 26.72
CA GLY A 555 0.05 -31.01 25.73
C GLY A 555 -0.86 -30.03 25.00
N ASN A 556 -0.64 -28.72 25.15
CA ASN A 556 -1.43 -27.69 24.49
C ASN A 556 -1.12 -27.64 22.97
N ASN A 557 -2.13 -27.33 22.15
CA ASN A 557 -1.98 -27.22 20.70
C ASN A 557 -1.00 -26.07 20.33
N PRO A 558 0.05 -26.32 19.51
CA PRO A 558 0.92 -25.25 19.01
C PRO A 558 0.19 -24.14 18.22
N PHE A 559 -0.94 -24.45 17.57
CA PHE A 559 -1.69 -23.48 16.76
C PHE A 559 -2.42 -22.42 17.61
N GLU A 560 -2.75 -22.75 18.87
CA GLU A 560 -3.40 -21.84 19.83
C GLU A 560 -2.48 -20.76 20.38
N LEU A 561 -1.15 -20.96 20.28
CA LEU A 561 -0.15 -19.98 20.65
C LEU A 561 0.18 -19.10 19.43
N GLN A 562 0.17 -17.79 19.62
CA GLN A 562 0.53 -16.83 18.57
C GLN A 562 1.54 -15.81 19.09
N ILE A 563 2.63 -15.58 18.34
CA ILE A 563 3.48 -14.41 18.53
C ILE A 563 2.99 -13.29 17.60
N LEU A 564 2.78 -12.10 18.18
CA LEU A 564 2.37 -10.88 17.48
C LEU A 564 3.43 -9.80 17.68
N ALA A 565 4.32 -9.64 16.69
CA ALA A 565 5.45 -8.71 16.76
C ALA A 565 5.24 -7.49 15.84
N PRO A 566 5.76 -6.30 16.19
CA PRO A 566 5.73 -5.13 15.30
C PRO A 566 6.49 -5.33 13.98
N MET A 567 7.68 -5.96 14.05
CA MET A 567 8.69 -5.93 12.99
C MET A 567 9.01 -7.32 12.43
N TYR A 568 9.21 -7.40 11.11
CA TYR A 568 9.65 -8.62 10.43
C TYR A 568 11.11 -8.98 10.70
N LYS A 569 11.99 -7.98 10.74
CA LYS A 569 13.46 -8.14 10.89
C LYS A 569 13.94 -7.93 12.33
N GLY A 570 15.11 -8.48 12.65
CA GLY A 570 15.76 -8.39 13.96
C GLY A 570 15.51 -9.62 14.85
N MET A 571 16.24 -9.71 15.98
CA MET A 571 16.23 -10.90 16.86
C MET A 571 14.85 -11.22 17.44
N ALA A 572 14.08 -10.19 17.85
CA ALA A 572 12.71 -10.33 18.33
C ALA A 572 11.66 -10.37 17.19
N GLY A 573 12.10 -10.36 15.93
CA GLY A 573 11.25 -10.16 14.76
C GLY A 573 10.62 -11.43 14.21
N ILE A 574 9.54 -11.26 13.45
CA ILE A 574 8.68 -12.35 12.93
C ILE A 574 9.50 -13.46 12.26
N ASN A 575 10.47 -13.11 11.41
CA ASN A 575 11.24 -14.09 10.65
C ASN A 575 12.09 -14.99 11.57
N ALA A 576 12.72 -14.40 12.60
CA ALA A 576 13.51 -15.15 13.58
C ALA A 576 12.62 -16.04 14.48
N MET A 577 11.47 -15.51 14.89
CA MET A 577 10.50 -16.25 15.71
C MET A 577 9.86 -17.43 14.95
N ASN A 578 9.57 -17.26 13.65
CA ASN A 578 9.06 -18.35 12.81
C ASN A 578 10.05 -19.51 12.69
N VAL A 579 11.32 -19.23 12.38
CA VAL A 579 12.36 -20.28 12.29
C VAL A 579 12.58 -20.97 13.64
N LEU A 580 12.54 -20.22 14.75
CA LEU A 580 12.66 -20.79 16.10
C LEU A 580 11.49 -21.72 16.43
N LEU A 581 10.25 -21.24 16.27
CA LEU A 581 9.06 -22.04 16.60
C LEU A 581 8.83 -23.22 15.66
N GLN A 582 9.17 -23.09 14.36
CA GLN A 582 9.15 -24.22 13.43
C GLN A 582 10.07 -25.35 13.93
N ASN A 583 11.31 -25.04 14.33
CA ASN A 583 12.24 -26.07 14.79
C ASN A 583 11.90 -26.66 16.17
N LEU A 584 11.10 -25.96 16.98
CA LEU A 584 10.62 -26.43 18.29
C LEU A 584 9.33 -27.26 18.19
N PHE A 585 8.36 -26.82 17.40
CA PHE A 585 7.06 -27.46 17.25
C PHE A 585 7.02 -28.51 16.13
N ASN A 586 7.77 -28.30 15.05
CA ASN A 586 7.86 -29.20 13.90
C ASN A 586 9.33 -29.50 13.49
N PRO A 587 10.14 -30.11 14.37
CA PRO A 587 11.52 -30.49 14.08
C PRO A 587 11.61 -31.49 12.92
N LEU A 588 12.62 -31.30 12.06
CA LEU A 588 12.74 -31.99 10.78
C LEU A 588 12.71 -33.53 10.86
N ASN A 589 13.47 -34.13 11.79
CA ASN A 589 13.43 -35.57 12.09
C ASN A 589 13.39 -36.49 10.86
N ASP A 590 14.32 -36.29 9.92
CA ASP A 590 14.48 -37.03 8.65
C ASP A 590 13.27 -36.97 7.69
N ARG A 591 12.32 -36.06 7.90
CA ARG A 591 11.20 -35.77 6.98
C ARG A 591 11.66 -34.99 5.73
N LEU A 592 10.76 -34.89 4.76
CA LEU A 592 10.92 -34.00 3.61
C LEU A 592 10.77 -32.53 4.03
N GLU A 593 11.59 -31.66 3.42
CA GLU A 593 11.54 -30.20 3.61
C GLU A 593 11.76 -29.54 2.25
N PHE A 594 10.97 -28.52 1.93
CA PHE A 594 11.17 -27.69 0.74
C PHE A 594 11.66 -26.29 1.13
N ALA A 595 12.66 -25.77 0.41
CA ALA A 595 13.22 -24.44 0.65
C ALA A 595 12.73 -23.43 -0.40
N LEU A 596 12.48 -22.19 0.05
CA LEU A 596 12.15 -21.02 -0.76
C LEU A 596 12.93 -19.80 -0.22
N GLY A 597 14.11 -19.55 -0.78
CA GLY A 597 15.07 -18.60 -0.21
C GLY A 597 15.49 -19.04 1.20
N ASP A 598 15.42 -18.14 2.17
CA ASP A 598 15.69 -18.43 3.58
C ASP A 598 14.56 -19.24 4.27
N MET A 599 13.36 -19.32 3.66
CA MET A 599 12.22 -20.03 4.23
C MET A 599 12.29 -21.53 3.95
N LYS A 600 11.77 -22.32 4.88
CA LYS A 600 11.65 -23.77 4.83
C LYS A 600 10.20 -24.14 5.12
N PHE A 601 9.69 -25.14 4.42
CA PHE A 601 8.34 -25.68 4.57
C PHE A 601 8.41 -27.17 4.88
N ARG A 602 7.59 -27.63 5.82
CA ARG A 602 7.50 -29.02 6.32
C ARG A 602 6.04 -29.42 6.50
N GLU A 603 5.79 -30.73 6.42
CA GLU A 603 4.50 -31.32 6.76
C GLU A 603 4.11 -30.97 8.21
N GLY A 604 2.92 -30.42 8.41
CA GLY A 604 2.41 -29.95 9.69
C GLY A 604 2.69 -28.47 10.03
N ASP A 605 3.40 -27.72 9.18
CA ASP A 605 3.73 -26.31 9.45
C ASP A 605 2.51 -25.38 9.46
N LYS A 606 2.48 -24.44 10.41
CA LYS A 606 1.49 -23.35 10.49
C LYS A 606 1.87 -22.21 9.54
N VAL A 607 1.01 -21.92 8.56
CA VAL A 607 1.27 -20.98 7.45
C VAL A 607 0.24 -19.85 7.38
N LEU A 608 0.58 -18.80 6.63
CA LEU A 608 -0.25 -17.62 6.33
C LEU A 608 -0.32 -17.43 4.81
N HIS A 609 -1.52 -17.22 4.27
CA HIS A 609 -1.69 -16.81 2.88
C HIS A 609 -1.52 -15.29 2.73
N LEU A 610 -0.77 -14.84 1.72
CA LEU A 610 -0.30 -13.45 1.55
C LEU A 610 -1.01 -12.67 0.45
N VAL A 611 -1.86 -13.32 -0.33
CA VAL A 611 -2.61 -12.78 -1.48
C VAL A 611 -4.09 -13.17 -1.30
N ASN A 612 -5.02 -12.47 -1.95
CA ASN A 612 -6.41 -12.94 -2.04
C ASN A 612 -6.53 -13.89 -3.23
N ASP A 613 -7.16 -15.04 -3.03
CA ASP A 613 -7.42 -16.04 -4.06
C ASP A 613 -8.93 -16.33 -4.08
N ALA A 614 -9.63 -15.68 -5.01
CA ALA A 614 -11.09 -15.66 -5.03
C ALA A 614 -11.71 -16.98 -5.51
N GLU A 615 -11.02 -17.69 -6.42
CA GLU A 615 -11.43 -19.01 -6.90
C GLU A 615 -11.24 -20.06 -5.80
N ALA A 616 -10.09 -20.01 -5.09
CA ALA A 616 -9.82 -20.86 -3.94
C ALA A 616 -10.55 -20.43 -2.66
N ASN A 617 -11.26 -19.29 -2.64
CA ASN A 617 -11.95 -18.73 -1.47
C ASN A 617 -11.05 -18.52 -0.22
N VAL A 618 -9.75 -18.29 -0.43
CA VAL A 618 -8.73 -18.07 0.63
C VAL A 618 -8.16 -16.66 0.54
N PHE A 619 -8.02 -16.00 1.68
CA PHE A 619 -7.77 -14.56 1.75
C PHE A 619 -6.44 -14.21 2.40
N ASN A 620 -5.97 -12.99 2.11
CA ASN A 620 -4.74 -12.46 2.64
C ASN A 620 -4.82 -12.25 4.16
N GLY A 621 -4.09 -13.06 4.91
CA GLY A 621 -4.15 -13.11 6.38
C GLY A 621 -4.86 -14.35 6.94
N ASP A 622 -5.37 -15.24 6.10
CA ASP A 622 -5.90 -16.54 6.53
C ASP A 622 -4.75 -17.48 6.94
N LEU A 623 -4.99 -18.25 8.01
CA LEU A 623 -4.05 -19.23 8.54
C LEU A 623 -4.39 -20.61 7.99
N GLY A 624 -3.37 -21.40 7.68
CA GLY A 624 -3.53 -22.79 7.26
C GLY A 624 -2.48 -23.71 7.87
N GLN A 625 -2.56 -24.99 7.52
CA GLN A 625 -1.56 -26.00 7.84
C GLN A 625 -1.10 -26.69 6.55
N ILE A 626 0.22 -26.86 6.36
CA ILE A 626 0.72 -27.73 5.28
C ILE A 626 0.41 -29.19 5.65
N VAL A 627 -0.34 -29.90 4.80
CA VAL A 627 -0.74 -31.30 5.02
C VAL A 627 0.10 -32.30 4.23
N GLU A 628 0.65 -31.93 3.07
CA GLU A 628 1.57 -32.79 2.29
C GLU A 628 2.61 -31.98 1.50
N LEU A 629 3.81 -32.56 1.31
CA LEU A 629 4.86 -32.07 0.41
C LEU A 629 5.05 -33.06 -0.75
N ILE A 630 4.55 -32.72 -1.94
CA ILE A 630 4.65 -33.59 -3.12
C ILE A 630 5.85 -33.17 -3.96
N ALA A 631 6.86 -34.03 -4.07
CA ALA A 631 8.08 -33.74 -4.83
C ALA A 631 7.86 -33.86 -6.34
N ALA A 632 8.56 -33.03 -7.12
CA ALA A 632 8.51 -32.88 -8.60
C ALA A 632 8.63 -34.15 -9.49
N LYS A 633 8.78 -35.33 -8.89
CA LYS A 633 8.82 -36.66 -9.52
C LYS A 633 7.50 -37.44 -9.43
N TYR A 634 6.53 -36.93 -8.68
CA TYR A 634 5.19 -37.53 -8.49
C TYR A 634 4.04 -36.64 -8.98
N THR A 635 4.34 -35.38 -9.32
CA THR A 635 3.42 -34.33 -9.78
C THR A 635 3.31 -34.31 -11.31
N ASP A 636 2.11 -34.16 -11.86
CA ASP A 636 1.91 -33.98 -13.32
C ASP A 636 2.55 -32.68 -13.84
N SER A 637 2.62 -31.64 -13.00
CA SER A 637 3.30 -30.37 -13.29
C SER A 637 4.83 -30.48 -13.45
N LYS A 638 5.42 -31.58 -12.97
CA LYS A 638 6.87 -31.80 -12.79
C LYS A 638 7.56 -30.73 -11.91
N GLN A 639 6.82 -30.06 -11.02
CA GLN A 639 7.32 -29.10 -10.04
C GLN A 639 7.05 -29.60 -8.61
N ASP A 640 7.74 -29.07 -7.61
CA ASP A 640 7.38 -29.38 -6.22
C ASP A 640 6.04 -28.70 -5.89
N GLU A 641 5.17 -29.38 -5.15
CA GLU A 641 3.83 -28.93 -4.78
C GLU A 641 3.62 -28.99 -3.26
N LEU A 642 2.95 -27.98 -2.71
CA LEU A 642 2.52 -27.94 -1.30
C LEU A 642 1.01 -28.13 -1.26
N VAL A 643 0.53 -29.13 -0.52
CA VAL A 643 -0.90 -29.26 -0.18
C VAL A 643 -1.11 -28.61 1.18
N MET A 644 -2.08 -27.72 1.29
CA MET A 644 -2.39 -26.96 2.51
C MET A 644 -3.88 -27.01 2.82
N ASP A 645 -4.22 -27.20 4.08
CA ASP A 645 -5.56 -27.06 4.62
C ASP A 645 -5.80 -25.63 5.14
N PHE A 646 -6.92 -25.01 4.73
CA PHE A 646 -7.44 -23.75 5.24
C PHE A 646 -8.89 -23.92 5.74
N ASP A 647 -9.04 -24.20 7.04
CA ASP A 647 -10.32 -24.42 7.73
C ASP A 647 -11.16 -25.61 7.18
N GLY A 648 -10.52 -26.69 6.74
CA GLY A 648 -11.14 -27.89 6.15
C GLY A 648 -11.15 -27.90 4.62
N GLN A 649 -10.48 -26.95 3.97
CA GLN A 649 -10.35 -26.85 2.52
C GLN A 649 -8.90 -27.11 2.09
N GLU A 650 -8.64 -28.30 1.55
CA GLU A 650 -7.33 -28.66 0.98
C GLU A 650 -7.11 -27.97 -0.39
N LEU A 651 -5.93 -27.36 -0.56
CA LEU A 651 -5.52 -26.63 -1.76
C LEU A 651 -4.05 -26.93 -2.10
N THR A 652 -3.78 -27.23 -3.37
CA THR A 652 -2.44 -27.59 -3.87
C THR A 652 -1.81 -26.42 -4.62
N TYR A 653 -0.63 -25.97 -4.17
CA TYR A 653 0.11 -24.85 -4.75
C TYR A 653 1.43 -25.33 -5.38
N PRO A 654 1.63 -25.15 -6.70
CA PRO A 654 2.90 -25.47 -7.35
C PRO A 654 3.99 -24.47 -6.98
N ARG A 655 5.26 -24.88 -7.14
CA ARG A 655 6.45 -24.12 -6.75
C ARG A 655 6.48 -22.66 -7.23
N ALA A 656 5.92 -22.39 -8.42
CA ALA A 656 5.80 -21.05 -8.97
C ALA A 656 4.93 -20.09 -8.13
N GLU A 657 4.02 -20.60 -7.29
CA GLU A 657 3.06 -19.82 -6.51
C GLU A 657 3.41 -19.69 -5.02
N TRP A 658 4.48 -20.33 -4.53
CA TRP A 658 4.81 -20.30 -3.10
C TRP A 658 5.15 -18.89 -2.56
N TYR A 659 5.31 -17.88 -3.41
CA TYR A 659 5.36 -16.47 -3.00
C TYR A 659 4.05 -15.98 -2.35
N LYS A 660 2.92 -16.68 -2.56
CA LYS A 660 1.65 -16.50 -1.85
C LYS A 660 1.71 -16.95 -0.38
N ILE A 661 2.79 -17.60 0.08
CA ILE A 661 2.81 -18.38 1.34
C ILE A 661 3.98 -17.93 2.26
N THR A 662 3.74 -17.89 3.57
CA THR A 662 4.82 -17.78 4.58
C THR A 662 4.47 -18.53 5.87
N LEU A 663 5.44 -18.69 6.78
CA LEU A 663 5.23 -19.29 8.11
C LEU A 663 4.48 -18.32 9.05
N ALA A 664 3.68 -18.85 9.97
CA ALA A 664 2.74 -18.07 10.78
C ALA A 664 2.72 -18.37 12.29
N TYR A 665 3.74 -19.09 12.80
CA TYR A 665 3.96 -19.22 14.24
C TYR A 665 4.16 -17.85 14.92
N ALA A 666 4.78 -16.91 14.19
CA ALA A 666 4.77 -15.48 14.44
C ALA A 666 4.16 -14.75 13.25
N MET A 667 3.49 -13.62 13.50
CA MET A 667 2.96 -12.73 12.46
C MET A 667 3.00 -11.27 12.91
N SER A 668 2.76 -10.35 11.97
CA SER A 668 2.66 -8.92 12.28
C SER A 668 1.30 -8.59 12.88
N ILE A 669 1.27 -7.60 13.76
CA ILE A 669 0.03 -7.17 14.46
C ILE A 669 -1.03 -6.68 13.45
N HIS A 670 -0.62 -6.03 12.36
CA HIS A 670 -1.51 -5.68 11.24
C HIS A 670 -2.18 -6.93 10.63
N LYS A 671 -1.43 -8.01 10.40
CA LYS A 671 -1.98 -9.26 9.84
C LYS A 671 -2.83 -10.07 10.82
N SER A 672 -2.96 -9.65 12.10
CA SER A 672 -3.85 -10.28 13.08
C SER A 672 -5.17 -9.53 13.32
N GLN A 673 -5.41 -8.41 12.63
CA GLN A 673 -6.72 -7.73 12.61
C GLN A 673 -7.83 -8.68 12.12
N GLY A 674 -9.08 -8.46 12.56
CA GLY A 674 -10.21 -9.37 12.31
C GLY A 674 -10.17 -10.70 13.08
N SER A 675 -9.09 -11.01 13.81
CA SER A 675 -8.93 -12.32 14.47
C SER A 675 -8.48 -12.27 15.92
N GLU A 676 -8.49 -13.44 16.58
CA GLU A 676 -8.27 -13.62 18.02
C GLU A 676 -7.71 -15.03 18.32
N PHE A 677 -6.80 -15.13 19.31
CA PHE A 677 -6.07 -16.35 19.66
C PHE A 677 -6.25 -16.72 21.14
N SER A 678 -6.09 -18.01 21.47
CA SER A 678 -6.15 -18.53 22.85
C SER A 678 -5.08 -17.86 23.73
N THR A 679 -3.80 -17.98 23.34
CA THR A 679 -2.68 -17.35 24.03
C THR A 679 -1.82 -16.51 23.08
N VAL A 680 -1.54 -15.26 23.48
CA VAL A 680 -0.75 -14.30 22.68
C VAL A 680 0.55 -13.94 23.40
N ILE A 681 1.67 -13.95 22.67
CA ILE A 681 2.95 -13.36 23.11
C ILE A 681 3.19 -12.06 22.33
N VAL A 682 3.42 -10.95 23.04
CA VAL A 682 3.69 -9.63 22.44
C VAL A 682 5.12 -9.16 22.80
N PRO A 683 6.12 -9.33 21.92
CA PRO A 683 7.47 -8.82 22.11
C PRO A 683 7.59 -7.32 21.80
N MET A 684 7.81 -6.48 22.82
CA MET A 684 7.99 -5.02 22.67
C MET A 684 9.36 -4.57 23.21
N VAL A 685 10.23 -4.09 22.32
CA VAL A 685 11.62 -3.73 22.64
C VAL A 685 11.98 -2.38 22.03
N SER A 686 12.89 -1.63 22.68
CA SER A 686 13.17 -0.23 22.31
C SER A 686 13.80 -0.06 20.91
N SER A 687 14.35 -1.12 20.33
CA SER A 687 14.80 -1.14 18.93
C SER A 687 13.66 -1.03 17.91
N TYR A 688 12.40 -1.14 18.35
CA TYR A 688 11.19 -0.95 17.52
C TYR A 688 10.59 0.45 17.64
N SER A 689 11.30 1.42 18.23
CA SER A 689 10.83 2.78 18.55
C SER A 689 9.94 3.47 17.50
N ARG A 690 10.24 3.32 16.20
CA ARG A 690 9.43 3.86 15.09
C ARG A 690 8.00 3.32 15.01
N MET A 691 7.77 2.09 15.48
CA MET A 691 6.45 1.43 15.54
C MET A 691 5.87 1.33 16.96
N LEU A 692 6.54 1.86 17.99
CA LEU A 692 5.97 1.88 19.34
C LEU A 692 4.85 2.93 19.41
N GLU A 693 3.61 2.49 19.23
CA GLU A 693 2.40 3.32 19.15
C GLU A 693 1.21 2.67 19.88
N ARG A 694 0.30 3.50 20.40
CA ARG A 694 -0.80 3.08 21.29
C ARG A 694 -1.75 2.09 20.61
N ASN A 695 -2.24 2.44 19.42
CA ASN A 695 -3.16 1.62 18.62
C ASN A 695 -2.56 0.26 18.24
N LEU A 696 -1.25 0.20 17.99
CA LEU A 696 -0.53 -1.05 17.71
C LEU A 696 -0.53 -1.97 18.94
N LEU A 697 -0.14 -1.45 20.10
CA LEU A 697 -0.10 -2.22 21.35
C LEU A 697 -1.50 -2.65 21.81
N TYR A 698 -2.50 -1.76 21.71
CA TYR A 698 -3.90 -2.07 21.95
C TYR A 698 -4.38 -3.19 21.01
N THR A 699 -4.15 -3.08 19.70
CA THR A 699 -4.56 -4.11 18.73
C THR A 699 -3.92 -5.46 19.06
N ALA A 700 -2.63 -5.51 19.41
CA ALA A 700 -1.94 -6.75 19.78
C ALA A 700 -2.52 -7.42 21.03
N ILE A 701 -2.76 -6.64 22.10
CA ILE A 701 -3.31 -7.11 23.38
C ILE A 701 -4.74 -7.61 23.21
N THR A 702 -5.55 -6.90 22.44
CA THR A 702 -6.97 -7.24 22.21
C THR A 702 -7.17 -8.51 21.37
N ARG A 703 -6.13 -9.04 20.72
CA ARG A 703 -6.21 -10.36 20.05
C ARG A 703 -6.28 -11.54 21.03
N ALA A 704 -5.99 -11.34 22.32
CA ALA A 704 -5.97 -12.43 23.30
C ALA A 704 -7.38 -12.79 23.82
N LYS A 705 -7.71 -14.09 23.84
CA LYS A 705 -8.94 -14.64 24.44
C LYS A 705 -8.76 -15.09 25.88
N GLN A 706 -7.69 -15.82 26.20
CA GLN A 706 -7.53 -16.49 27.51
C GLN A 706 -6.24 -16.08 28.25
N SER A 707 -5.16 -15.79 27.53
CA SER A 707 -3.85 -15.56 28.15
C SER A 707 -2.99 -14.59 27.33
N LEU A 708 -2.35 -13.66 28.03
CA LEU A 708 -1.47 -12.64 27.46
C LEU A 708 -0.09 -12.70 28.13
N ILE A 709 0.93 -12.83 27.29
CA ILE A 709 2.34 -12.85 27.68
C ILE A 709 3.01 -11.61 27.09
N LEU A 710 3.29 -10.65 27.96
CA LEU A 710 4.02 -9.43 27.62
C LEU A 710 5.51 -9.66 27.86
N LEU A 711 6.33 -9.34 26.88
CA LEU A 711 7.72 -9.77 26.85
C LEU A 711 8.54 -8.64 26.24
N GLY A 712 9.59 -8.18 26.92
CA GLY A 712 10.41 -7.07 26.45
C GLY A 712 10.70 -6.04 27.52
N GLU A 713 10.97 -4.81 27.12
CA GLU A 713 11.48 -3.77 28.03
C GLU A 713 10.33 -2.86 28.51
N GLU A 714 10.17 -2.63 29.82
CA GLU A 714 9.04 -1.83 30.36
C GLU A 714 8.93 -0.45 29.70
N ARG A 715 10.08 0.20 29.46
CA ARG A 715 10.17 1.49 28.75
C ARG A 715 9.62 1.46 27.32
N ALA A 716 9.63 0.32 26.64
CA ALA A 716 9.08 0.18 25.28
C ALA A 716 7.55 0.11 25.30
N PHE A 717 6.97 -0.52 26.33
CA PHE A 717 5.53 -0.45 26.59
C PHE A 717 5.12 0.97 26.98
N ALA A 718 5.84 1.62 27.89
CA ALA A 718 5.58 3.01 28.27
C ALA A 718 5.66 3.99 27.07
N GLN A 719 6.66 3.83 26.19
CA GLN A 719 6.76 4.61 24.96
C GLN A 719 5.57 4.37 24.03
N ALA A 720 5.16 3.12 23.81
CA ALA A 720 4.02 2.80 22.97
C ALA A 720 2.69 3.36 23.53
N VAL A 721 2.49 3.34 24.85
CA VAL A 721 1.30 3.91 25.49
C VAL A 721 1.27 5.43 25.38
N ALA A 722 2.40 6.09 25.62
CA ALA A 722 2.52 7.55 25.56
C ALA A 722 2.38 8.10 24.14
N ARG A 723 2.92 7.39 23.13
CA ARG A 723 2.82 7.78 21.72
C ARG A 723 1.47 7.35 21.14
N GLU A 724 0.57 8.31 20.99
CA GLU A 724 -0.64 8.14 20.20
C GLU A 724 -0.29 7.69 18.77
N GLY A 725 -1.15 6.86 18.19
CA GLY A 725 -0.97 6.41 16.81
C GLY A 725 -1.00 7.59 15.84
N ALA A 726 -0.59 7.36 14.59
CA ALA A 726 -0.61 8.40 13.55
C ALA A 726 -1.98 9.11 13.47
N ASN A 727 -2.04 10.34 14.02
CA ASN A 727 -3.18 11.25 13.86
C ASN A 727 -3.14 11.80 12.44
N ARG A 728 -3.76 11.06 11.52
CA ARG A 728 -3.62 11.30 10.07
C ARG A 728 -4.19 12.66 9.70
N LYS A 729 -3.48 13.36 8.83
CA LYS A 729 -3.95 14.59 8.20
C LYS A 729 -5.06 14.23 7.21
N THR A 730 -6.30 14.35 7.68
CA THR A 730 -7.52 14.16 6.89
C THR A 730 -8.33 15.45 6.86
N TYR A 731 -9.03 15.72 5.76
CA TYR A 731 -9.89 16.91 5.61
C TYR A 731 -11.39 16.53 5.58
N LEU A 732 -11.70 15.27 5.86
CA LEU A 732 -13.07 14.75 5.86
C LEU A 732 -13.97 15.44 6.90
N ILE A 733 -13.43 15.87 8.05
CA ILE A 733 -14.23 16.49 9.11
C ILE A 733 -14.67 17.89 8.69
N GLU A 734 -13.72 18.71 8.23
CA GLU A 734 -13.91 20.07 7.76
C GLU A 734 -14.90 20.11 6.57
N ARG A 735 -14.83 19.11 5.69
CA ARG A 735 -15.78 18.90 4.59
C ARG A 735 -17.24 18.78 5.06
N PHE A 736 -17.52 18.21 6.23
CA PHE A 736 -18.88 18.16 6.80
C PHE A 736 -19.26 19.43 7.57
N MET A 737 -18.33 20.02 8.32
CA MET A 737 -18.57 21.25 9.11
C MET A 737 -18.93 22.47 8.24
N GLY A 738 -18.60 22.42 6.95
CA GLY A 738 -18.96 23.42 5.96
C GLY A 738 -17.89 24.50 5.81
N GLU A 739 -17.67 24.93 4.57
CA GLU A 739 -16.69 25.96 4.24
C GLU A 739 -16.97 27.27 4.97
N ASN A 740 -15.97 27.79 5.70
CA ASN A 740 -15.95 29.21 6.04
C ASN A 740 -15.76 30.01 4.74
N PRO A 741 -16.71 30.84 4.27
CA PRO A 741 -16.65 31.46 2.93
C PRO A 741 -15.47 32.42 2.72
N ALA A 742 -14.73 32.77 3.77
CA ALA A 742 -13.47 33.50 3.68
C ALA A 742 -12.36 32.69 2.96
N ALA A 743 -12.30 31.37 3.16
CA ALA A 743 -11.22 30.52 2.64
C ALA A 743 -11.18 30.50 1.10
N LYS A 744 -12.34 30.52 0.42
CA LYS A 744 -12.44 30.44 -1.04
C LYS A 744 -11.94 31.65 -1.83
N ASN A 745 -11.41 32.68 -1.16
CA ASN A 745 -10.74 33.81 -1.80
C ASN A 745 -9.27 33.97 -1.37
N LEU A 746 -8.73 33.07 -0.54
CA LEU A 746 -7.31 33.04 -0.16
C LEU A 746 -6.51 32.25 -1.19
N SER A 747 -6.28 32.86 -2.36
CA SER A 747 -5.22 32.44 -3.26
C SER A 747 -3.88 32.80 -2.63
N VAL A 748 -3.31 31.88 -1.86
CA VAL A 748 -1.97 32.01 -1.29
C VAL A 748 -0.96 31.87 -2.43
N GLU A 749 -0.42 32.99 -2.92
CA GLU A 749 0.76 32.94 -3.79
C GLU A 749 1.93 32.40 -2.97
N ILE A 750 2.49 31.26 -3.40
CA ILE A 750 3.61 30.57 -2.75
C ILE A 750 4.91 31.36 -3.07
N VAL A 751 5.06 32.53 -2.43
CA VAL A 751 6.20 33.43 -2.66
C VAL A 751 7.36 33.08 -1.72
N SER A 752 8.53 32.86 -2.31
CA SER A 752 9.80 32.75 -1.60
C SER A 752 10.61 34.03 -1.77
N GLU A 753 11.07 34.64 -0.67
CA GLU A 753 11.95 35.80 -0.74
C GLU A 753 13.32 35.45 -1.36
N LYS A 754 13.90 36.42 -2.09
CA LYS A 754 15.22 36.26 -2.71
C LYS A 754 16.32 36.49 -1.69
N VAL A 755 17.01 35.42 -1.29
CA VAL A 755 18.24 35.50 -0.49
C VAL A 755 19.33 36.24 -1.30
N THR A 756 19.44 37.55 -1.12
CA THR A 756 20.42 38.36 -1.85
C THR A 756 21.83 38.18 -1.30
N ASP A 757 22.76 37.82 -2.20
CA ASP A 757 24.18 37.57 -1.95
C ASP A 757 24.88 38.75 -1.22
N LYS A 758 25.38 38.51 -0.01
CA LYS A 758 26.02 39.56 0.83
C LYS A 758 27.48 39.82 0.44
N LYS A 759 27.68 40.47 -0.69
CA LYS A 759 28.94 41.15 -1.05
C LYS A 759 28.71 42.56 -1.58
N GLU A 760 28.80 43.55 -0.69
CA GLU A 760 29.87 44.57 -0.77
C GLU A 760 29.90 45.50 0.47
N ARG A 761 30.96 46.30 0.57
CA ARG A 761 31.14 47.33 1.61
C ARG A 761 31.09 48.72 0.98
N SER A 762 30.23 49.61 1.47
CA SER A 762 30.61 51.01 1.77
C SER A 762 29.47 51.82 2.44
N ASP A 763 29.89 52.60 3.44
CA ASP A 763 29.45 53.94 3.85
C ASP A 763 27.96 54.37 3.67
N LYS A 764 27.27 54.51 4.81
CA LYS A 764 25.99 55.26 4.93
C LYS A 764 26.22 56.65 5.56
N GLU A 765 25.99 57.72 4.79
CA GLU A 765 25.68 59.05 5.36
C GLU A 765 24.23 59.49 5.06
N LYS A 766 23.36 59.15 6.01
CA LYS A 766 22.31 59.99 6.64
C LYS A 766 21.51 61.04 5.82
N LYS A 767 20.19 60.94 6.05
CA LYS A 767 19.11 61.97 6.15
C LYS A 767 18.14 62.16 4.95
N PRO A 768 16.88 62.59 5.21
CA PRO A 768 15.72 62.02 4.50
C PRO A 768 14.64 63.02 4.02
N ALA A 769 13.53 62.43 3.55
CA ALA A 769 12.14 62.89 3.64
C ALA A 769 11.50 63.72 2.49
N ALA A 770 10.65 63.00 1.73
CA ALA A 770 9.26 63.36 1.41
C ALA A 770 9.02 64.53 0.39
N PRO A 771 7.75 64.89 0.09
CA PRO A 771 6.96 64.13 -0.91
C PRO A 771 6.28 65.03 -1.97
N VAL A 772 5.78 64.45 -3.07
CA VAL A 772 4.95 65.16 -4.08
C VAL A 772 3.81 64.29 -4.60
N GLU A 773 2.57 64.76 -4.45
CA GLU A 773 1.38 64.29 -5.18
C GLU A 773 1.17 65.09 -6.49
N LEU A 774 0.47 64.52 -7.48
CA LEU A 774 -0.39 65.20 -8.51
C LEU A 774 -0.95 64.10 -9.45
N GLN A 775 -2.21 63.64 -9.38
CA GLN A 775 -3.52 64.25 -9.67
C GLN A 775 -4.06 64.08 -11.12
N GLY A 776 -5.14 63.30 -11.27
CA GLY A 776 -6.11 63.35 -12.39
C GLY A 776 -5.82 62.48 -13.63
N GLN A 777 -6.76 62.15 -14.53
CA GLN A 777 -8.24 62.30 -14.62
C GLN A 777 -8.74 61.51 -15.88
N ILE A 778 -9.97 60.97 -16.05
CA ILE A 778 -11.13 60.68 -15.17
C ILE A 778 -12.14 59.72 -15.91
N ARG A 779 -12.93 58.89 -15.19
CA ARG A 779 -14.06 58.02 -15.66
C ARG A 779 -13.69 56.84 -16.61
N SER A 780 -14.42 55.71 -16.68
CA SER A 780 -15.47 55.06 -15.84
C SER A 780 -15.68 53.62 -16.37
N VAL A 781 -15.99 52.58 -15.57
CA VAL A 781 -17.36 52.07 -15.25
C VAL A 781 -17.24 50.83 -14.33
N SER A 782 -18.30 50.55 -13.54
CA SER A 782 -18.55 49.33 -12.73
C SER A 782 -17.69 49.07 -11.49
N LYS A 783 -18.37 48.63 -10.42
CA LYS A 783 -17.75 48.14 -9.18
C LYS A 783 -17.33 46.67 -9.36
N LYS A 784 -16.05 46.37 -9.18
CA LYS A 784 -15.65 45.21 -8.37
C LYS A 784 -15.25 45.74 -7.00
N MET A 785 -15.50 44.97 -5.94
CA MET A 785 -14.78 45.16 -4.67
C MET A 785 -13.35 44.65 -4.87
N PRO A 786 -12.32 45.28 -4.25
CA PRO A 786 -11.00 44.70 -4.25
C PRO A 786 -11.04 43.37 -3.49
N ALA A 787 -10.36 42.35 -4.00
CA ALA A 787 -9.94 41.25 -3.15
C ALA A 787 -8.89 41.80 -2.17
N GLN A 788 -8.95 41.40 -0.92
CA GLN A 788 -7.81 41.55 -0.01
C GLN A 788 -6.88 40.39 -0.30
N VAL A 789 -5.74 40.69 -0.91
CA VAL A 789 -4.60 39.77 -0.95
C VAL A 789 -3.83 39.99 0.34
N GLU A 790 -3.72 38.96 1.16
CA GLU A 790 -2.73 38.89 2.23
C GLU A 790 -1.58 38.02 1.69
N GLU A 791 -0.45 38.68 1.38
CA GLU A 791 0.81 37.99 1.06
C GLU A 791 1.30 37.32 2.36
N ILE A 792 1.28 35.99 2.42
CA ILE A 792 1.83 35.22 3.54
C ILE A 792 3.18 34.67 3.08
N SER A 793 4.28 35.23 3.61
CA SER A 793 5.60 34.72 3.29
C SER A 793 5.80 33.33 3.88
N LEU A 794 6.18 32.35 3.04
CA LEU A 794 6.56 31.01 3.50
C LEU A 794 7.92 31.00 4.21
N PHE A 795 8.67 32.08 4.00
CA PHE A 795 9.81 32.51 4.79
C PHE A 795 9.47 33.87 5.38
N GLU A 796 8.59 33.89 6.38
CA GLU A 796 8.95 34.69 7.54
C GLU A 796 10.33 34.19 7.96
N ASP A 797 11.38 34.98 7.69
CA ASP A 797 12.40 35.16 8.71
C ASP A 797 11.61 35.36 10.00
N GLU A 798 11.78 34.48 10.99
CA GLU A 798 11.42 34.89 12.34
C GLU A 798 12.18 36.22 12.52
N GLU A 799 11.45 37.33 12.67
CA GLU A 799 11.96 38.36 13.55
C GLU A 799 12.14 37.64 14.88
N ILE A 800 13.37 37.19 15.09
CA ILE A 800 13.91 36.89 16.39
C ILE A 800 13.80 38.23 17.11
N GLU A 801 12.61 38.46 17.68
CA GLU A 801 12.50 39.01 19.01
C GLU A 801 13.61 38.33 19.78
N THR A 802 14.70 39.08 19.92
CA THR A 802 15.71 38.82 20.92
C THR A 802 15.04 39.16 22.23
N LEU A 803 14.11 38.28 22.62
CA LEU A 803 13.77 37.91 23.98
C LEU A 803 15.11 37.64 24.65
N ASP A 804 15.66 38.74 25.17
CA ASP A 804 16.97 38.85 25.77
C ASP A 804 16.89 38.11 27.11
N LYS A 805 16.95 36.77 27.02
CA LYS A 805 16.90 35.79 28.10
C LYS A 805 18.16 35.92 28.96
N GLY A 806 18.25 37.06 29.65
CA GLY A 806 19.42 37.53 30.37
C GLY A 806 19.22 38.90 31.05
N SER A 807 18.41 39.83 30.51
CA SER A 807 18.25 41.17 31.12
C SER A 807 17.12 41.26 32.16
N LEU A 808 17.55 41.35 33.42
CA LEU A 808 16.69 41.63 34.57
C LEU A 808 16.20 43.09 34.51
N THR A 809 14.91 43.30 34.20
CA THR A 809 14.30 44.64 34.14
C THR A 809 13.82 45.11 35.52
N GLU A 810 13.84 46.43 35.73
CA GLU A 810 13.45 47.05 37.01
C GLU A 810 11.98 46.73 37.40
N ALA A 811 11.11 46.52 36.40
CA ALA A 811 9.72 46.09 36.60
C ALA A 811 9.60 44.62 37.11
N LEU A 812 10.50 43.72 36.69
CA LEU A 812 10.53 42.34 37.21
C LEU A 812 11.00 42.31 38.67
N ILE A 813 12.02 43.12 39.02
CA ILE A 813 12.50 43.26 40.40
C ILE A 813 11.39 43.77 41.33
N LEU A 814 10.63 44.78 40.89
CA LEU A 814 9.55 45.39 41.68
C LEU A 814 8.27 44.54 41.80
N SER A 815 8.06 43.58 40.89
CA SER A 815 6.90 42.67 40.92
C SER A 815 7.13 41.40 41.75
N GLY A 816 8.39 41.05 42.04
CA GLY A 816 8.75 39.83 42.79
C GLY A 816 8.62 38.51 42.01
N ASN A 817 8.11 38.55 40.78
CA ASN A 817 7.95 37.38 39.92
C ASN A 817 9.15 37.23 38.97
N PHE A 818 10.31 36.85 39.50
CA PHE A 818 11.45 36.38 38.71
C PHE A 818 12.09 35.16 39.37
N ASP A 819 12.65 34.26 38.56
CA ASP A 819 13.44 33.13 39.07
C ASP A 819 14.86 33.64 39.44
N PRO A 820 15.28 33.56 40.71
CA PRO A 820 16.61 34.00 41.14
C PRO A 820 17.76 33.11 40.62
N LEU A 821 17.47 32.01 39.92
CA LEU A 821 18.46 31.11 39.31
C LEU A 821 18.71 31.37 37.82
N ILE A 822 17.98 32.30 37.18
CA ILE A 822 18.22 32.69 35.79
C ILE A 822 19.66 33.21 35.62
N GLY A 823 20.38 32.62 34.65
CA GLY A 823 21.75 32.98 34.29
C GLY A 823 22.86 32.20 35.01
N LEU A 824 22.55 31.34 35.99
CA LEU A 824 23.56 30.49 36.66
C LEU A 824 23.95 29.29 35.79
N THR A 825 25.25 29.06 35.62
CA THR A 825 25.79 27.89 34.93
C THR A 825 26.02 26.71 35.88
N GLN A 826 26.21 25.50 35.35
CA GLN A 826 26.61 24.34 36.17
C GLN A 826 27.93 24.55 36.94
N GLN A 827 28.79 25.48 36.52
CA GLN A 827 30.02 25.81 37.26
C GLN A 827 29.72 26.68 38.49
N ASP A 828 28.70 27.54 38.43
CA ASP A 828 28.30 28.39 39.55
C ASP A 828 27.61 27.58 40.67
N PHE A 829 26.80 26.57 40.30
CA PHE A 829 26.23 25.62 41.26
C PHE A 829 27.30 24.80 42.02
N ALA A 830 28.51 24.65 41.48
CA ALA A 830 29.63 24.03 42.18
C ALA A 830 30.28 24.94 43.25
N ILE A 831 29.99 26.25 43.24
CA ILE A 831 30.46 27.20 44.26
C ILE A 831 29.60 27.10 45.53
N PHE A 832 28.30 26.83 45.38
CA PHE A 832 27.35 26.72 46.50
C PHE A 832 27.37 25.36 47.23
N ASN A 833 28.02 24.33 46.68
CA ASN A 833 28.14 22.99 47.30
C ASN A 833 29.48 22.82 48.05
N LYS A 834 29.71 23.63 49.10
CA LYS A 834 30.90 23.57 49.96
C LYS A 834 30.61 23.84 51.43
#